data_AF-A0ABD5ITC9-F1
#
_entry.id   AF-A0ABD5ITC9-F1
#
_cell.length_a   1.000
_cell.length_b   1.000
_cell.length_c   1.000
_cell.angle_alpha   90.00
_cell.angle_beta   90.00
_cell.angle_gamma   90.00
#
_symmetry.space_group_name_H-M   'P 1'
#
loop_
_entity.id
_entity.type
_entity.pdbx_description
1 polymer ?
#
loop_
_entity_poly.entity_id
_entity_poly.type
_entity_poly.pdbx_seq_one_letter_code
_entity_poly.pdbx_strand_id
1 'polypeptide(L)'
;MVQITQRSSLRPWLAKLAYLHDEWVNKGDQENAKKVQQLLRKIADEEFSIAFCGHFSAGKSSIINELIGEPLLPSSPIPTSANLVKVKAGREYARIFYKNGQSVEYASPYEYEQIRAYCKNGEEIEAIEISRKTTHIPEGVAILDTPGIDSTDDAHRLATESALHLADVVFYMMDYNHVQSELNFQFTKELTSDGKALYLIVNQIDKHRDGELSFSEFQQSVREAFRQWNVQVERIFFTSLKEREHPFNELNELVHFFQLLFAEKEARLLSGVEVAAKRLVSDHLAFIENQDAKEEEAIYARMEHLTKSKEESDIDDLESRLHEIDALCAEVETKFQQELDSILEHAYVMPFETRELAKAYLQSVQPDFKIGFLFSKAKTEQERKARLTAFYENVKEKATSQIEWHVRDHLVRFLKEHDIGDAQLMSQCQQLSATWNEQLLESLVKKGAGVTGESVLNYTNDVATELKKRYRSEAMHIFAPVFSFWKNTVQAERNELVEQLKIEKEKQQLLDELAKRKQQRDDHYAQLLALLESAAPSHIQEARVQELVSELTPIQVEQAVPSVGKEQHSNAARQAEKSEAIHSESVSLSSDKTKEKTAKAIADLRQAAELVSGIPGMTRFIHGLTEKARRLENRTFTVALFGAFSAGKSSFANALMGEQLLPSSPNPTTATINKIVPPTSSYPHGTVVVQMKTASQLLKDLQNSLRYFHLKAETMEEALGACEKALLIETVEAKEKPHYTFLQSVVHGYADVKDVLGTSLQIGLDEFQQYVADETKACFVEWMELYYDCALTRQGIALVDTPGADSINARHTGVAFEYIKNADAVLFVTYYNHAFSKADREFLIQLGRVKDTFSMDKMFFIVNAADLANSQEELETVTSYVKEQLEHFGIRFPRLYALSSRLALEEKTEKKQQHHYGILRESGIRAFEEDFIRFIMGELTNVAVAEAYAELKRLRATLQDYMVQAKQGNEEKAAKRQKLGDEQARIQALLQSSDLAMDRQALKQEIAELAYYIKQRISFRMGDWFKEAFNPAALRDDGRDIRQALSGCLRELLQSVGFDLAQEMRATSLRIERFLTNKAQDRFQLLANEIGRIHQGITLSKVELPAFATLEFSEGLEQLNESHFKKALSLYKNAKAFFERDEKRLMREEIEKQLQQPIHEYVSENEARLFAFYQEEHEKRIHHLLYALQQQMDDYFAGLMTALTEQVDVEHLGKVEEQLSALLPQNE
;
A
#
# COMPACT_ATOMS: atom_id res chain seq x y z
N MET A 1 1.57 31.54 -48.48
CA MET A 1 0.84 32.32 -47.46
C MET A 1 -0.31 31.46 -46.98
N VAL A 2 -0.26 30.99 -45.73
CA VAL A 2 -1.38 30.30 -45.09
C VAL A 2 -2.43 31.38 -44.79
N GLN A 3 -3.67 31.22 -45.28
CA GLN A 3 -4.74 32.15 -44.93
C GLN A 3 -5.07 31.96 -43.45
N ILE A 4 -4.87 33.00 -42.62
CA ILE A 4 -5.39 33.04 -41.25
C ILE A 4 -6.92 32.96 -41.31
N THR A 5 -7.55 32.23 -40.38
CA THR A 5 -9.03 32.07 -40.26
C THR A 5 -9.83 33.33 -40.67
N GLN A 6 -10.85 33.12 -41.50
CA GLN A 6 -11.76 34.18 -41.94
C GLN A 6 -12.88 34.48 -40.92
N ARG A 7 -12.97 33.70 -39.84
CA ARG A 7 -14.07 33.79 -38.86
C ARG A 7 -13.84 34.89 -37.82
N SER A 8 -14.84 35.75 -37.64
CA SER A 8 -14.78 36.89 -36.72
C SER A 8 -14.74 36.49 -35.23
N SER A 9 -15.27 35.32 -34.86
CA SER A 9 -15.35 34.84 -33.47
C SER A 9 -14.03 34.25 -32.93
N LEU A 10 -13.17 33.69 -33.79
CA LEU A 10 -11.90 33.06 -33.42
C LEU A 10 -10.70 34.01 -33.48
N ARG A 11 -10.78 35.08 -34.29
CA ARG A 11 -9.71 36.10 -34.40
C ARG A 11 -9.30 36.74 -33.06
N PRO A 12 -10.22 37.07 -32.13
CA PRO A 12 -9.85 37.59 -30.82
C PRO A 12 -8.96 36.64 -30.01
N TRP A 13 -9.18 35.32 -30.15
CA TRP A 13 -8.42 34.29 -29.43
C TRP A 13 -6.99 34.15 -29.93
N LEU A 14 -6.75 34.29 -31.24
CA LEU A 14 -5.40 34.30 -31.81
C LEU A 14 -4.53 35.41 -31.20
N ALA A 15 -5.10 36.60 -31.00
CA ALA A 15 -4.39 37.72 -30.40
C ALA A 15 -4.09 37.49 -28.90
N LYS A 16 -5.07 37.00 -28.15
CA LYS A 16 -4.93 36.70 -26.72
C LYS A 16 -3.84 35.64 -26.48
N LEU A 17 -3.87 34.56 -27.25
CA LEU A 17 -2.92 33.46 -27.11
C LEU A 17 -1.50 33.86 -27.57
N ALA A 18 -1.36 34.65 -28.64
CA ALA A 18 -0.05 35.16 -29.04
C ALA A 18 0.58 36.06 -27.96
N TYR A 19 -0.23 36.87 -27.26
CA TYR A 19 0.22 37.65 -26.12
C TYR A 19 0.69 36.74 -24.96
N LEU A 20 -0.13 35.74 -24.58
CA LEU A 20 0.23 34.79 -23.52
C LEU A 20 1.52 34.03 -23.84
N HIS A 21 1.69 33.57 -25.08
CA HIS A 21 2.92 32.92 -25.53
C HIS A 21 4.15 33.78 -25.25
N ASP A 22 4.14 35.03 -25.71
CA ASP A 22 5.29 35.93 -25.59
C ASP A 22 5.54 36.30 -24.11
N GLU A 23 4.49 36.50 -23.31
CA GLU A 23 4.62 36.74 -21.86
C GLU A 23 5.28 35.55 -21.15
N TRP A 24 4.85 34.32 -21.45
CA TRP A 24 5.33 33.12 -20.77
C TRP A 24 6.75 32.75 -21.18
N VAL A 25 7.12 32.95 -22.46
CA VAL A 25 8.53 32.84 -22.92
C VAL A 25 9.43 33.79 -22.14
N ASN A 26 9.00 35.05 -21.93
CA ASN A 26 9.78 36.04 -21.18
C ASN A 26 9.95 35.68 -19.70
N LYS A 27 8.97 34.96 -19.11
CA LYS A 27 9.06 34.43 -17.73
C LYS A 27 9.77 33.07 -17.63
N GLY A 28 10.20 32.50 -18.76
CA GLY A 28 10.94 31.23 -18.81
C GLY A 28 10.06 29.97 -18.85
N ASP A 29 8.74 30.10 -19.03
CA ASP A 29 7.82 28.97 -19.16
C ASP A 29 7.70 28.51 -20.62
N GLN A 30 8.75 27.83 -21.09
CA GLN A 30 8.86 27.37 -22.48
C GLN A 30 7.85 26.26 -22.83
N GLU A 31 7.43 25.46 -21.86
CA GLU A 31 6.55 24.33 -22.13
C GLU A 31 5.11 24.77 -22.35
N ASN A 32 4.56 25.60 -21.44
CA ASN A 32 3.20 26.10 -21.64
C ASN A 32 3.13 27.05 -22.83
N ALA A 33 4.20 27.79 -23.14
CA ALA A 33 4.31 28.53 -24.38
C ALA A 33 4.19 27.61 -25.61
N LYS A 34 4.87 26.46 -25.64
CA LYS A 34 4.73 25.47 -26.71
C LYS A 34 3.29 24.94 -26.85
N LYS A 35 2.58 24.70 -25.74
CA LYS A 35 1.16 24.29 -25.76
C LYS A 35 0.25 25.42 -26.28
N VAL A 36 0.52 26.67 -25.93
CA VAL A 36 -0.18 27.84 -26.51
C VAL A 36 0.04 27.91 -28.02
N GLN A 37 1.25 27.63 -28.50
CA GLN A 37 1.56 27.58 -29.92
C GLN A 37 0.77 26.47 -30.64
N GLN A 38 0.62 25.29 -30.02
CA GLN A 38 -0.22 24.21 -30.55
C GLN A 38 -1.70 24.62 -30.62
N LEU A 39 -2.22 25.30 -29.59
CA LEU A 39 -3.60 25.82 -29.57
C LEU A 39 -3.80 26.93 -30.61
N LEU A 40 -2.83 27.82 -30.81
CA LEU A 40 -2.84 28.83 -31.88
C LEU A 40 -2.96 28.20 -33.27
N ARG A 41 -2.20 27.13 -33.52
CA ARG A 41 -2.27 26.39 -34.78
C ARG A 41 -3.63 25.73 -34.99
N LYS A 42 -4.18 25.09 -33.95
CA LYS A 42 -5.53 24.51 -33.99
C LYS A 42 -6.59 25.54 -34.38
N ILE A 43 -6.50 26.76 -33.83
CA ILE A 43 -7.42 27.86 -34.15
C ILE A 43 -7.20 28.36 -35.58
N ALA A 44 -5.96 28.48 -36.03
CA ALA A 44 -5.63 28.91 -37.38
C ALA A 44 -6.13 27.93 -38.45
N ASP A 45 -6.02 26.62 -38.17
CA ASP A 45 -6.49 25.54 -39.03
C ASP A 45 -8.01 25.28 -38.90
N GLU A 46 -8.71 26.01 -38.02
CA GLU A 46 -10.13 25.82 -37.67
C GLU A 46 -10.48 24.37 -37.33
N GLU A 47 -9.55 23.67 -36.67
CA GLU A 47 -9.61 22.23 -36.47
C GLU A 47 -10.38 21.87 -35.19
N PHE A 48 -11.51 21.18 -35.35
CA PHE A 48 -12.29 20.58 -34.27
C PHE A 48 -11.82 19.15 -34.00
N SER A 49 -11.32 18.91 -32.80
CA SER A 49 -10.64 17.66 -32.44
C SER A 49 -11.48 16.81 -31.50
N ILE A 50 -11.74 15.56 -31.90
CA ILE A 50 -12.45 14.57 -31.10
C ILE A 50 -11.47 13.47 -30.73
N ALA A 51 -11.30 13.19 -29.44
CA ALA A 51 -10.43 12.14 -28.98
C ALA A 51 -11.19 10.89 -28.54
N PHE A 52 -10.66 9.73 -28.89
CA PHE A 52 -11.08 8.42 -28.38
C PHE A 52 -10.01 7.91 -27.43
N CYS A 53 -10.39 7.71 -26.18
CA CYS A 53 -9.53 7.17 -25.13
C CYS A 53 -10.25 6.03 -24.38
N GLY A 54 -9.54 5.29 -23.54
CA GLY A 54 -10.10 4.14 -22.83
C GLY A 54 -9.15 2.96 -22.73
N HIS A 55 -9.61 1.89 -22.09
CA HIS A 55 -8.83 0.68 -21.81
C HIS A 55 -8.27 0.03 -23.08
N PHE A 56 -7.19 -0.75 -22.95
CA PHE A 56 -6.73 -1.59 -24.07
C PHE A 56 -7.86 -2.53 -24.50
N SER A 57 -7.96 -2.76 -25.82
CA SER A 57 -8.94 -3.71 -26.37
C SER A 57 -10.41 -3.34 -26.18
N ALA A 58 -10.72 -2.11 -25.72
CA ALA A 58 -12.09 -1.59 -25.65
C ALA A 58 -12.75 -1.39 -27.04
N GLY A 59 -11.96 -1.45 -28.13
CA GLY A 59 -12.43 -1.32 -29.52
C GLY A 59 -12.32 0.09 -30.12
N LYS A 60 -11.43 0.94 -29.58
CA LYS A 60 -11.18 2.33 -30.04
C LYS A 60 -10.94 2.45 -31.54
N SER A 61 -9.84 1.87 -32.01
CA SER A 61 -9.46 1.90 -33.42
C SER A 61 -10.52 1.24 -34.32
N SER A 62 -11.27 0.25 -33.82
CA SER A 62 -12.36 -0.41 -34.56
C SER A 62 -13.58 0.51 -34.74
N ILE A 63 -14.01 1.24 -33.71
CA ILE A 63 -15.09 2.24 -33.84
C ILE A 63 -14.64 3.39 -34.74
N ILE A 64 -13.38 3.84 -34.62
CA ILE A 64 -12.85 4.90 -35.50
C ILE A 64 -12.85 4.45 -36.96
N ASN A 65 -12.43 3.22 -37.25
CA ASN A 65 -12.49 2.65 -38.59
C ASN A 65 -13.93 2.56 -39.13
N GLU A 66 -14.90 2.17 -38.29
CA GLU A 66 -16.33 2.15 -38.65
C GLU A 66 -16.85 3.57 -38.97
N LEU A 67 -16.45 4.57 -38.18
CA LEU A 67 -16.81 5.97 -38.41
C LEU A 67 -16.19 6.52 -39.69
N ILE A 68 -14.96 6.11 -40.03
CA ILE A 68 -14.27 6.51 -41.26
C ILE A 68 -14.83 5.76 -42.49
N GLY A 69 -15.36 4.56 -42.30
CA GLY A 69 -15.82 3.66 -43.37
C GLY A 69 -14.71 2.79 -43.99
N GLU A 70 -13.48 2.84 -43.47
CA GLU A 70 -12.31 2.12 -44.00
C GLU A 70 -11.41 1.58 -42.87
N PRO A 71 -10.78 0.40 -43.01
CA PRO A 71 -9.92 -0.20 -41.98
C PRO A 71 -8.52 0.43 -41.96
N LEU A 72 -8.41 1.68 -41.55
CA LEU A 72 -7.17 2.45 -41.59
C LEU A 72 -6.22 2.09 -40.42
N LEU A 73 -6.76 2.04 -39.20
CA LEU A 73 -6.01 1.84 -37.97
C LEU A 73 -5.89 0.35 -37.61
N PRO A 74 -4.77 -0.11 -37.01
CA PRO A 74 -4.65 -1.49 -36.57
C PRO A 74 -5.56 -1.77 -35.36
N SER A 75 -6.38 -2.81 -35.44
CA SER A 75 -7.14 -3.36 -34.30
C SER A 75 -6.41 -4.60 -33.76
N SER A 76 -5.88 -4.55 -32.54
CA SER A 76 -5.23 -5.69 -31.88
C SER A 76 -5.67 -5.77 -30.41
N PRO A 77 -5.87 -6.98 -29.85
CA PRO A 77 -6.27 -7.19 -28.46
C PRO A 77 -5.09 -7.13 -27.47
N ILE A 78 -3.86 -7.06 -27.99
CA ILE A 78 -2.60 -6.92 -27.24
C ILE A 78 -2.22 -5.43 -27.24
N PRO A 79 -1.57 -4.90 -26.18
CA PRO A 79 -1.17 -3.49 -26.12
C PRO A 79 -0.50 -3.02 -27.42
N THR A 80 -1.21 -2.19 -28.19
CA THR A 80 -0.65 -1.50 -29.35
C THR A 80 0.05 -0.23 -28.86
N SER A 81 1.17 0.09 -29.50
CA SER A 81 2.15 1.03 -28.97
C SER A 81 1.69 2.47 -28.75
N ALA A 82 2.50 3.21 -27.97
CA ALA A 82 2.34 4.53 -27.36
C ALA A 82 2.04 5.75 -28.27
N ASN A 83 1.68 5.58 -29.54
CA ASN A 83 1.63 6.69 -30.49
C ASN A 83 0.24 7.31 -30.59
N LEU A 84 0.17 8.64 -30.60
CA LEU A 84 -1.05 9.37 -30.94
C LEU A 84 -1.31 9.27 -32.44
N VAL A 85 -2.46 8.75 -32.86
CA VAL A 85 -2.83 8.72 -34.29
C VAL A 85 -3.95 9.70 -34.56
N LYS A 86 -3.68 10.70 -35.41
CA LYS A 86 -4.63 11.72 -35.84
C LYS A 86 -5.12 11.43 -37.25
N VAL A 87 -6.43 11.32 -37.44
CA VAL A 87 -7.08 11.13 -38.75
C VAL A 87 -7.92 12.36 -39.09
N LYS A 88 -7.74 12.92 -40.29
CA LYS A 88 -8.52 14.09 -40.74
C LYS A 88 -8.87 14.05 -42.23
N ALA A 89 -9.83 14.87 -42.63
CA ALA A 89 -10.19 15.07 -44.03
C ALA A 89 -9.29 16.12 -44.69
N GLY A 90 -8.79 15.84 -45.90
CA GLY A 90 -7.93 16.77 -46.65
C GLY A 90 -7.13 16.11 -47.78
N ARG A 91 -5.98 16.72 -48.10
CA ARG A 91 -5.01 16.15 -49.07
C ARG A 91 -4.50 14.81 -48.56
N GLU A 92 -4.34 13.82 -49.44
CA GLU A 92 -3.88 12.49 -49.01
C GLU A 92 -2.39 12.45 -48.67
N TYR A 93 -2.09 12.15 -47.40
CA TYR A 93 -0.73 11.92 -46.90
C TYR A 93 -0.75 11.13 -45.58
N ALA A 94 0.40 10.59 -45.18
CA ALA A 94 0.67 10.12 -43.83
C ALA A 94 1.97 10.79 -43.33
N ARG A 95 1.91 11.48 -42.19
CA ARG A 95 3.05 12.19 -41.59
C ARG A 95 3.44 11.55 -40.27
N ILE A 96 4.72 11.22 -40.12
CA ILE A 96 5.28 10.59 -38.93
C ILE A 96 6.09 11.62 -38.16
N PHE A 97 5.78 11.78 -36.87
CA PHE A 97 6.49 12.64 -35.93
C PHE A 97 7.35 11.75 -35.03
N TYR A 98 8.68 11.86 -35.15
CA TYR A 98 9.63 11.11 -34.32
C TYR A 98 9.96 11.86 -33.03
N LYS A 99 10.15 11.14 -31.91
CA LYS A 99 10.49 11.76 -30.61
C LYS A 99 11.80 12.55 -30.65
N ASN A 100 12.78 12.05 -31.41
CA ASN A 100 14.11 12.64 -31.57
C ASN A 100 14.49 12.72 -33.06
N GLY A 101 13.88 13.62 -33.84
CA GLY A 101 14.18 13.74 -35.27
C GLY A 101 13.32 14.75 -36.04
N GLN A 102 13.53 14.83 -37.35
CA GLN A 102 12.66 15.60 -38.24
C GLN A 102 11.40 14.79 -38.59
N SER A 103 10.27 15.48 -38.77
CA SER A 103 9.03 14.83 -39.20
C SER A 103 9.07 14.50 -40.70
N VAL A 104 8.57 13.33 -41.07
CA VAL A 104 8.59 12.83 -42.46
C VAL A 104 7.16 12.73 -42.98
N GLU A 105 6.91 13.26 -44.18
CA GLU A 105 5.61 13.15 -44.86
C GLU A 105 5.70 12.20 -46.05
N TYR A 106 4.83 11.17 -46.05
CA TYR A 106 4.60 10.24 -47.15
C TYR A 106 3.39 10.69 -47.97
N ALA A 107 3.63 11.04 -49.24
CA ALA A 107 2.55 11.34 -50.18
C ALA A 107 1.86 10.05 -50.68
N SER A 108 0.55 10.09 -50.90
CA SER A 108 -0.20 8.97 -51.50
C SER A 108 0.28 8.67 -52.93
N PRO A 109 0.44 7.38 -53.33
CA PRO A 109 0.15 6.17 -52.57
C PRO A 109 1.31 5.73 -51.65
N TYR A 110 0.97 5.31 -50.43
CA TYR A 110 1.89 4.71 -49.45
C TYR A 110 1.36 3.34 -48.99
N GLU A 111 2.25 2.44 -48.54
CA GLU A 111 1.87 1.10 -48.11
C GLU A 111 1.16 1.12 -46.75
N TYR A 112 -0.06 0.59 -46.69
CA TYR A 112 -0.86 0.54 -45.46
C TYR A 112 -0.23 -0.34 -44.37
N GLU A 113 0.45 -1.43 -44.75
CA GLU A 113 1.15 -2.30 -43.81
C GLU A 113 2.28 -1.56 -43.11
N GLN A 114 3.01 -0.70 -43.82
CA GLN A 114 4.07 0.13 -43.26
C GLN A 114 3.52 1.16 -42.25
N ILE A 115 2.43 1.84 -42.58
CA ILE A 115 1.77 2.78 -41.65
C ILE A 115 1.24 2.06 -40.40
N ARG A 116 0.65 0.87 -40.58
CA ARG A 116 0.20 0.03 -39.46
C ARG A 116 1.35 -0.43 -38.57
N ALA A 117 2.53 -0.71 -39.14
CA ALA A 117 3.73 -1.02 -38.37
C ALA A 117 4.21 0.21 -37.56
N TYR A 118 4.16 1.41 -38.13
CA TYR A 118 4.47 2.65 -37.39
C TYR A 118 3.49 2.94 -36.25
N CYS A 119 2.20 2.63 -36.44
CA CYS A 119 1.22 2.72 -35.35
C CYS A 119 1.53 1.77 -34.17
N LYS A 120 2.40 0.76 -34.39
CA LYS A 120 2.88 -0.21 -33.39
C LYS A 120 4.31 0.07 -32.87
N ASN A 121 4.99 1.14 -33.31
CA ASN A 121 6.33 1.50 -32.81
C ASN A 121 6.28 2.75 -31.90
N GLY A 122 5.99 2.56 -30.62
CA GLY A 122 5.81 3.61 -29.62
C GLY A 122 7.08 4.11 -28.96
N GLU A 123 8.20 3.43 -29.20
CA GLU A 123 9.48 3.76 -28.61
C GLU A 123 10.11 4.95 -29.35
N GLU A 124 10.05 4.94 -30.68
CA GLU A 124 10.71 5.91 -31.56
C GLU A 124 9.78 7.02 -32.08
N ILE A 125 8.50 6.71 -32.26
CA ILE A 125 7.50 7.62 -32.84
C ILE A 125 6.70 8.29 -31.71
N GLU A 126 6.33 9.55 -31.90
CA GLU A 126 5.51 10.33 -30.97
C GLU A 126 4.06 10.40 -31.45
N ALA A 127 3.87 10.74 -32.73
CA ALA A 127 2.55 10.89 -33.33
C ALA A 127 2.55 10.54 -34.82
N ILE A 128 1.36 10.21 -35.33
CA ILE A 128 1.10 9.91 -36.74
C ILE A 128 -0.12 10.74 -37.19
N GLU A 129 0.03 11.55 -38.23
CA GLU A 129 -1.10 12.29 -38.84
C GLU A 129 -1.43 11.69 -40.20
N ILE A 130 -2.66 11.18 -40.36
CA ILE A 130 -3.18 10.62 -41.60
C ILE A 130 -4.27 11.54 -42.12
N SER A 131 -4.09 12.04 -43.35
CA SER A 131 -5.08 12.87 -44.03
C SER A 131 -5.64 12.13 -45.24
N ARG A 132 -6.96 12.15 -45.41
CA ARG A 132 -7.70 11.38 -46.44
C ARG A 132 -8.75 12.23 -47.13
N LYS A 133 -9.04 11.91 -48.39
CA LYS A 133 -10.26 12.40 -49.06
C LYS A 133 -11.43 11.50 -48.68
N THR A 134 -12.20 11.88 -47.66
CA THR A 134 -13.39 11.16 -47.21
C THR A 134 -14.59 12.09 -47.07
N THR A 135 -15.80 11.54 -47.18
CA THR A 135 -17.06 12.25 -46.89
C THR A 135 -17.62 11.94 -45.50
N HIS A 136 -17.02 10.97 -44.80
CA HIS A 136 -17.44 10.54 -43.46
C HIS A 136 -16.95 11.49 -42.36
N ILE A 137 -15.79 12.13 -42.57
CA ILE A 137 -15.25 13.19 -41.72
C ILE A 137 -15.28 14.50 -42.52
N PRO A 138 -15.96 15.56 -42.06
CA PRO A 138 -15.97 16.83 -42.77
C PRO A 138 -14.63 17.57 -42.64
N GLU A 139 -14.35 18.46 -43.59
CA GLU A 139 -13.15 19.32 -43.55
C GLU A 139 -13.12 20.16 -42.25
N GLY A 140 -11.94 20.26 -41.63
CA GLY A 140 -11.77 20.91 -40.32
C GLY A 140 -12.17 20.06 -39.11
N VAL A 141 -12.41 18.75 -39.27
CA VAL A 141 -12.55 17.80 -38.15
C VAL A 141 -11.38 16.82 -38.11
N ALA A 142 -10.83 16.61 -36.93
CA ALA A 142 -9.79 15.63 -36.66
C ALA A 142 -10.25 14.63 -35.59
N ILE A 143 -10.06 13.33 -35.85
CA ILE A 143 -10.28 12.26 -34.89
C ILE A 143 -8.91 11.80 -34.37
N LEU A 144 -8.77 11.74 -33.05
CA LEU A 144 -7.56 11.31 -32.37
C LEU A 144 -7.80 9.93 -31.76
N ASP A 145 -7.04 8.93 -32.19
CA ASP A 145 -6.92 7.64 -31.50
C ASP A 145 -5.77 7.74 -30.50
N THR A 146 -6.08 7.72 -29.21
CA THR A 146 -5.06 7.83 -28.15
C THR A 146 -4.65 6.44 -27.65
N PRO A 147 -3.42 6.29 -27.11
CA PRO A 147 -2.99 5.06 -26.45
C PRO A 147 -3.96 4.62 -25.32
N GLY A 148 -3.92 3.33 -24.96
CA GLY A 148 -4.71 2.79 -23.86
C GLY A 148 -4.22 3.28 -22.50
N ILE A 149 -5.14 3.55 -21.57
CA ILE A 149 -4.80 4.13 -20.26
C ILE A 149 -4.35 3.10 -19.21
N ASP A 150 -4.52 1.80 -19.46
CA ASP A 150 -4.21 0.72 -18.50
C ASP A 150 -2.77 0.21 -18.64
N SER A 151 -1.93 0.95 -19.36
CA SER A 151 -0.57 0.48 -19.62
C SER A 151 0.25 0.62 -18.36
N THR A 152 1.09 -0.37 -18.08
CA THR A 152 1.98 -0.35 -16.93
C THR A 152 3.19 0.56 -17.07
N ASP A 153 3.31 1.26 -18.19
CA ASP A 153 4.36 2.25 -18.40
C ASP A 153 3.75 3.66 -18.33
N ASP A 154 4.19 4.43 -17.32
CA ASP A 154 3.79 5.81 -17.02
C ASP A 154 3.93 6.72 -18.26
N ALA A 155 4.86 6.42 -19.15
CA ALA A 155 5.02 7.16 -20.41
C ALA A 155 3.76 7.10 -21.28
N HIS A 156 2.97 6.02 -21.22
CA HIS A 156 1.74 5.89 -22.00
C HIS A 156 0.59 6.71 -21.41
N ARG A 157 0.48 6.78 -20.08
CA ARG A 157 -0.53 7.61 -19.41
C ARG A 157 -0.23 9.09 -19.65
N LEU A 158 1.02 9.51 -19.45
CA LEU A 158 1.48 10.88 -19.72
C LEU A 158 1.32 11.27 -21.19
N ALA A 159 1.62 10.37 -22.14
CA ALA A 159 1.39 10.62 -23.57
C ALA A 159 -0.11 10.77 -23.90
N THR A 160 -0.97 9.98 -23.26
CA THR A 160 -2.44 10.07 -23.43
C THR A 160 -2.99 11.36 -22.84
N GLU A 161 -2.58 11.74 -21.63
CA GLU A 161 -2.95 13.01 -20.99
C GLU A 161 -2.46 14.22 -21.82
N SER A 162 -1.22 14.18 -22.27
CA SER A 162 -0.64 15.19 -23.18
C SER A 162 -1.33 15.20 -24.53
N ALA A 163 -1.89 14.11 -25.04
CA ALA A 163 -2.64 14.13 -26.30
C ALA A 163 -4.05 14.75 -26.14
N LEU A 164 -4.67 14.57 -24.97
CA LEU A 164 -6.05 14.98 -24.70
C LEU A 164 -6.23 16.48 -24.45
N HIS A 165 -5.16 17.22 -24.13
CA HIS A 165 -5.28 18.66 -23.84
C HIS A 165 -5.86 19.48 -25.01
N LEU A 166 -5.59 19.08 -26.26
CA LEU A 166 -6.14 19.72 -27.47
C LEU A 166 -7.50 19.17 -27.92
N ALA A 167 -8.05 18.16 -27.27
CA ALA A 167 -9.37 17.61 -27.63
C ALA A 167 -10.50 18.57 -27.20
N ASP A 168 -11.47 18.80 -28.07
CA ASP A 168 -12.71 19.53 -27.74
C ASP A 168 -13.76 18.61 -27.12
N VAL A 169 -13.80 17.37 -27.59
CA VAL A 169 -14.73 16.33 -27.14
C VAL A 169 -13.96 15.04 -26.91
N VAL A 170 -14.29 14.36 -25.81
CA VAL A 170 -13.66 13.09 -25.45
C VAL A 170 -14.71 11.98 -25.41
N PHE A 171 -14.50 10.95 -26.23
CA PHE A 171 -15.22 9.69 -26.17
C PHE A 171 -14.37 8.67 -25.43
N TYR A 172 -14.84 8.28 -24.25
CA TYR A 172 -14.19 7.33 -23.40
C TYR A 172 -14.81 5.94 -23.59
N MET A 173 -14.02 5.02 -24.13
CA MET A 173 -14.44 3.67 -24.51
C MET A 173 -14.12 2.64 -23.43
N MET A 174 -15.09 1.78 -23.17
CA MET A 174 -15.06 0.78 -22.10
C MET A 174 -15.52 -0.57 -22.66
N ASP A 175 -14.92 -1.65 -22.16
CA ASP A 175 -15.43 -3.01 -22.37
C ASP A 175 -16.63 -3.26 -21.45
N TYR A 176 -17.70 -3.86 -21.97
CA TYR A 176 -18.89 -4.26 -21.21
C TYR A 176 -18.58 -4.95 -19.87
N ASN A 177 -17.59 -5.85 -19.82
CA ASN A 177 -17.24 -6.58 -18.60
C ASN A 177 -16.44 -5.78 -17.57
N HIS A 178 -15.84 -4.65 -17.98
CA HIS A 178 -14.89 -3.88 -17.16
C HIS A 178 -15.33 -2.43 -16.96
N VAL A 179 -16.60 -2.11 -17.25
CA VAL A 179 -17.14 -0.75 -17.10
C VAL A 179 -16.92 -0.21 -15.68
N GLN A 180 -17.04 -1.05 -14.67
CA GLN A 180 -16.94 -0.63 -13.27
C GLN A 180 -15.53 -0.75 -12.68
N SER A 181 -14.48 -0.76 -13.51
CA SER A 181 -13.09 -0.75 -13.01
C SER A 181 -12.76 0.57 -12.30
N GLU A 182 -11.95 0.50 -11.24
CA GLU A 182 -11.52 1.70 -10.49
C GLU A 182 -10.76 2.69 -11.39
N LEU A 183 -9.91 2.16 -12.27
CA LEU A 183 -9.08 2.93 -13.20
C LEU A 183 -9.95 3.77 -14.15
N ASN A 184 -11.06 3.21 -14.62
CA ASN A 184 -12.05 3.91 -15.44
C ASN A 184 -12.62 5.14 -14.73
N PHE A 185 -13.03 4.99 -13.47
CA PHE A 185 -13.61 6.09 -12.70
C PHE A 185 -12.59 7.18 -12.38
N GLN A 186 -11.37 6.80 -12.01
CA GLN A 186 -10.30 7.76 -11.73
C GLN A 186 -10.05 8.63 -12.96
N PHE A 187 -9.77 8.04 -14.12
CA PHE A 187 -9.42 8.77 -15.33
C PHE A 187 -10.55 9.68 -15.86
N THR A 188 -11.79 9.16 -15.87
CA THR A 188 -12.96 9.95 -16.30
C THR A 188 -13.28 11.12 -15.37
N LYS A 189 -12.99 10.99 -14.07
CA LYS A 189 -13.06 12.09 -13.11
C LYS A 189 -12.06 13.20 -13.45
N GLU A 190 -10.84 12.84 -13.88
CA GLU A 190 -9.83 13.83 -14.28
C GLU A 190 -10.30 14.65 -15.49
N LEU A 191 -10.81 13.97 -16.52
CA LEU A 191 -11.34 14.63 -17.73
C LEU A 191 -12.50 15.57 -17.44
N THR A 192 -13.38 15.17 -16.51
CA THR A 192 -14.50 16.01 -16.07
C THR A 192 -14.00 17.23 -15.30
N SER A 193 -13.00 17.06 -14.42
CA SER A 193 -12.40 18.17 -13.65
C SER A 193 -11.72 19.20 -14.55
N ASP A 194 -11.23 18.77 -15.71
CA ASP A 194 -10.64 19.65 -16.73
C ASP A 194 -11.69 20.34 -17.62
N GLY A 195 -12.99 20.17 -17.33
CA GLY A 195 -14.09 20.82 -18.05
C GLY A 195 -14.30 20.29 -19.48
N LYS A 196 -13.77 19.11 -19.81
CA LYS A 196 -13.94 18.49 -21.13
C LYS A 196 -15.35 17.90 -21.27
N ALA A 197 -15.93 18.00 -22.46
CA ALA A 197 -17.18 17.32 -22.78
C ALA A 197 -16.93 15.80 -22.91
N LEU A 198 -17.39 15.04 -21.92
CA LEU A 198 -17.15 13.60 -21.79
C LEU A 198 -18.38 12.78 -22.19
N TYR A 199 -18.17 11.88 -23.16
CA TYR A 199 -19.15 10.87 -23.58
C TYR A 199 -18.58 9.48 -23.31
N LEU A 200 -19.38 8.57 -22.78
CA LEU A 200 -18.97 7.19 -22.55
C LEU A 200 -19.51 6.29 -23.65
N ILE A 201 -18.70 5.33 -24.09
CA ILE A 201 -19.13 4.25 -24.98
C ILE A 201 -18.82 2.92 -24.27
N VAL A 202 -19.85 2.24 -23.83
CA VAL A 202 -19.79 0.86 -23.36
C VAL A 202 -19.92 -0.05 -24.59
N ASN A 203 -18.79 -0.56 -25.05
CA ASN A 203 -18.70 -1.37 -26.24
C ASN A 203 -18.73 -2.87 -25.90
N GLN A 204 -18.95 -3.71 -26.91
CA GLN A 204 -19.03 -5.18 -26.80
C GLN A 204 -20.25 -5.66 -25.99
N ILE A 205 -21.40 -4.98 -26.13
CA ILE A 205 -22.64 -5.37 -25.43
C ILE A 205 -23.22 -6.71 -25.89
N ASP A 206 -22.73 -7.27 -27.00
CA ASP A 206 -23.02 -8.65 -27.44
C ASP A 206 -22.64 -9.70 -26.39
N LYS A 207 -21.80 -9.32 -25.42
CA LYS A 207 -21.49 -10.14 -24.25
C LYS A 207 -22.62 -10.19 -23.21
N HIS A 208 -23.59 -9.29 -23.27
CA HIS A 208 -24.67 -9.22 -22.29
C HIS A 208 -25.56 -10.47 -22.35
N ARG A 209 -26.03 -10.89 -21.18
CA ARG A 209 -26.94 -12.03 -21.01
C ARG A 209 -28.06 -11.64 -20.06
N ASP A 210 -29.25 -11.42 -20.62
CA ASP A 210 -30.46 -11.05 -19.85
C ASP A 210 -30.84 -12.09 -18.78
N GLY A 211 -30.36 -13.34 -18.91
CA GLY A 211 -30.58 -14.40 -17.91
C GLY A 211 -29.78 -14.23 -16.61
N GLU A 212 -28.72 -13.42 -16.60
CA GLU A 212 -27.92 -13.13 -15.40
C GLU A 212 -28.39 -11.83 -14.73
N LEU A 213 -28.57 -10.77 -15.51
CA LEU A 213 -29.02 -9.45 -15.08
C LEU A 213 -29.75 -8.82 -16.26
N SER A 214 -30.89 -8.15 -16.04
CA SER A 214 -31.54 -7.48 -17.17
C SER A 214 -30.69 -6.31 -17.68
N PHE A 215 -30.74 -6.06 -18.99
CA PHE A 215 -29.96 -4.94 -19.56
C PHE A 215 -30.30 -3.58 -18.92
N SER A 216 -31.56 -3.37 -18.53
CA SER A 216 -31.99 -2.14 -17.86
C SER A 216 -31.33 -1.95 -16.48
N GLU A 217 -31.22 -3.02 -15.68
CA GLU A 217 -30.55 -2.97 -14.38
C GLU A 217 -29.06 -2.72 -14.54
N PHE A 218 -28.42 -3.32 -15.57
CA PHE A 218 -27.03 -3.04 -15.92
C PHE A 218 -26.81 -1.55 -16.28
N GLN A 219 -27.66 -0.98 -17.12
CA GLN A 219 -27.55 0.45 -17.47
C GLN A 219 -27.68 1.36 -16.25
N GLN A 220 -28.58 1.01 -15.32
CA GLN A 220 -28.76 1.77 -14.09
C GLN A 220 -27.54 1.66 -13.19
N SER A 221 -26.99 0.47 -13.00
CA SER A 221 -25.81 0.25 -12.15
C SER A 221 -24.58 1.01 -12.67
N VAL A 222 -24.39 1.06 -14.00
CA VAL A 222 -23.31 1.85 -14.62
C VAL A 222 -23.49 3.34 -14.34
N ARG A 223 -24.69 3.89 -14.54
CA ARG A 223 -24.97 5.31 -14.27
C ARG A 223 -24.78 5.68 -12.81
N GLU A 224 -25.26 4.84 -11.90
CA GLU A 224 -25.09 5.04 -10.46
C GLU A 224 -23.62 5.00 -10.05
N ALA A 225 -22.83 4.08 -10.60
CA ALA A 225 -21.41 3.99 -10.32
C ALA A 225 -20.65 5.27 -10.71
N PHE A 226 -20.83 5.79 -11.93
CA PHE A 226 -20.19 7.06 -12.34
C PHE A 226 -20.66 8.27 -11.52
N ARG A 227 -21.95 8.31 -11.16
CA ARG A 227 -22.50 9.37 -10.31
C ARG A 227 -21.89 9.37 -8.91
N GLN A 228 -21.70 8.19 -8.31
CA GLN A 228 -21.06 8.06 -6.99
C GLN A 228 -19.61 8.57 -6.98
N TRP A 229 -18.94 8.56 -8.13
CA TRP A 229 -17.57 9.07 -8.30
C TRP A 229 -17.49 10.56 -8.67
N ASN A 230 -18.64 11.27 -8.68
CA ASN A 230 -18.76 12.66 -9.12
C ASN A 230 -18.26 12.89 -10.55
N VAL A 231 -18.41 11.90 -11.43
CA VAL A 231 -18.09 12.03 -12.86
C VAL A 231 -19.34 12.54 -13.57
N GLN A 232 -19.24 13.69 -14.22
CA GLN A 232 -20.32 14.25 -15.04
C GLN A 232 -20.15 13.76 -16.47
N VAL A 233 -21.13 12.98 -16.93
CA VAL A 233 -21.14 12.40 -18.27
C VAL A 233 -22.30 12.99 -19.04
N GLU A 234 -22.05 13.45 -20.26
CA GLU A 234 -23.07 14.02 -21.15
C GLU A 234 -24.05 12.95 -21.63
N ARG A 235 -23.52 11.80 -22.09
CA ARG A 235 -24.29 10.63 -22.49
C ARG A 235 -23.44 9.37 -22.43
N ILE A 236 -24.11 8.24 -22.19
CA ILE A 236 -23.54 6.88 -22.29
C ILE A 236 -24.18 6.21 -23.50
N PHE A 237 -23.36 5.65 -24.38
CA PHE A 237 -23.77 4.82 -25.51
C PHE A 237 -23.43 3.36 -25.26
N PHE A 238 -24.30 2.46 -25.69
CA PHE A 238 -24.13 1.02 -25.59
C PHE A 238 -24.00 0.41 -26.98
N THR A 239 -22.83 -0.11 -27.35
CA THR A 239 -22.55 -0.51 -28.74
C THR A 239 -22.00 -1.93 -28.89
N SER A 240 -22.27 -2.55 -30.04
CA SER A 240 -21.57 -3.74 -30.51
C SER A 240 -21.22 -3.60 -32.00
N LEU A 241 -19.95 -3.84 -32.34
CA LEU A 241 -19.51 -3.97 -33.75
C LEU A 241 -19.69 -5.40 -34.28
N LYS A 242 -19.81 -6.40 -33.40
CA LYS A 242 -19.91 -7.82 -33.74
C LYS A 242 -21.34 -8.21 -34.06
N GLU A 243 -22.30 -7.81 -33.23
CA GLU A 243 -23.73 -8.07 -33.43
C GLU A 243 -24.48 -6.77 -33.75
N ARG A 244 -24.46 -6.37 -35.02
CA ARG A 244 -25.08 -5.11 -35.47
C ARG A 244 -26.60 -5.05 -35.24
N GLU A 245 -27.26 -6.21 -35.20
CA GLU A 245 -28.72 -6.31 -34.99
C GLU A 245 -29.09 -6.55 -33.51
N HIS A 246 -28.14 -6.48 -32.58
CA HIS A 246 -28.42 -6.68 -31.15
C HIS A 246 -29.47 -5.65 -30.66
N PRO A 247 -30.51 -6.07 -29.89
CA PRO A 247 -31.68 -5.24 -29.59
C PRO A 247 -31.36 -3.90 -28.92
N PHE A 248 -30.29 -3.86 -28.14
CA PHE A 248 -29.85 -2.69 -27.37
C PHE A 248 -28.66 -1.95 -28.02
N ASN A 249 -28.32 -2.27 -29.27
CA ASN A 249 -27.16 -1.69 -29.94
C ASN A 249 -27.44 -0.28 -30.46
N GLU A 250 -26.81 0.70 -29.83
CA GLU A 250 -26.94 2.12 -30.15
C GLU A 250 -25.89 2.59 -31.19
N LEU A 251 -25.22 1.68 -31.91
CA LEU A 251 -24.19 2.04 -32.89
C LEU A 251 -24.70 3.04 -33.95
N ASN A 252 -25.91 2.84 -34.48
CA ASN A 252 -26.50 3.76 -35.45
C ASN A 252 -26.81 5.13 -34.83
N GLU A 253 -27.22 5.15 -33.56
CA GLU A 253 -27.48 6.39 -32.82
C GLU A 253 -26.18 7.14 -32.54
N LEU A 254 -25.10 6.41 -32.22
CA LEU A 254 -23.76 6.97 -32.05
C LEU A 254 -23.26 7.59 -33.36
N VAL A 255 -23.38 6.89 -34.49
CA VAL A 255 -23.01 7.43 -35.82
C VAL A 255 -23.83 8.67 -36.16
N HIS A 256 -25.14 8.66 -35.90
CA HIS A 256 -25.99 9.84 -36.09
C HIS A 256 -25.60 10.99 -35.16
N PHE A 257 -25.25 10.69 -33.91
CA PHE A 257 -24.76 11.67 -32.95
C PHE A 257 -23.47 12.33 -33.42
N PHE A 258 -22.54 11.58 -34.01
CA PHE A 258 -21.33 12.17 -34.62
C PHE A 258 -21.68 13.16 -35.74
N GLN A 259 -22.69 12.86 -36.57
CA GLN A 259 -23.14 13.80 -37.61
C GLN A 259 -23.70 15.10 -37.02
N LEU A 260 -24.46 15.01 -35.93
CA LEU A 260 -24.95 16.18 -35.19
C LEU A 260 -23.78 16.96 -34.57
N LEU A 261 -22.82 16.25 -33.95
CA LEU A 261 -21.63 16.85 -33.36
C LEU A 261 -20.79 17.58 -34.40
N PHE A 262 -20.63 17.01 -35.60
CA PHE A 262 -19.95 17.65 -36.71
C PHE A 262 -20.66 18.91 -37.22
N ALA A 263 -22.00 18.94 -37.16
CA ALA A 263 -22.79 20.12 -37.52
C ALA A 263 -22.61 21.26 -36.50
N GLU A 264 -22.38 20.94 -35.22
CA GLU A 264 -22.13 21.90 -34.14
C GLU A 264 -20.64 22.28 -33.96
N LYS A 265 -19.74 21.78 -34.81
CA LYS A 265 -18.29 21.91 -34.64
C LYS A 265 -17.80 23.35 -34.40
N GLU A 266 -18.45 24.34 -35.02
CA GLU A 266 -18.04 25.74 -34.91
C GLU A 266 -18.28 26.30 -33.50
N ALA A 267 -19.45 26.04 -32.92
CA ALA A 267 -19.80 26.49 -31.58
C ALA A 267 -18.98 25.76 -30.52
N ARG A 268 -18.78 24.45 -30.70
CA ARG A 268 -18.02 23.60 -29.79
C ARG A 268 -16.52 23.91 -29.80
N LEU A 269 -15.94 24.22 -30.98
CA LEU A 269 -14.53 24.63 -31.09
C LEU A 269 -14.25 25.91 -30.28
N LEU A 270 -15.15 26.91 -30.34
CA LEU A 270 -14.97 28.14 -29.57
C LEU A 270 -14.97 27.87 -28.06
N SER A 271 -15.90 27.04 -27.57
CA SER A 271 -15.95 26.60 -26.18
C SER A 271 -14.70 25.81 -25.77
N GLY A 272 -14.22 24.92 -26.64
CA GLY A 272 -13.01 24.11 -26.40
C GLY A 272 -11.75 24.96 -26.31
N VAL A 273 -11.65 26.01 -27.14
CA VAL A 273 -10.55 27.00 -27.07
C VAL A 273 -10.57 27.75 -25.75
N GLU A 274 -11.74 28.17 -25.27
CA GLU A 274 -11.87 28.87 -23.98
C GLU A 274 -11.43 27.99 -22.81
N VAL A 275 -11.89 26.73 -22.77
CA VAL A 275 -11.52 25.76 -21.73
C VAL A 275 -10.01 25.49 -21.77
N ALA A 276 -9.44 25.26 -22.95
CA ALA A 276 -8.01 25.01 -23.12
C ALA A 276 -7.16 26.22 -22.70
N ALA A 277 -7.58 27.44 -23.03
CA ALA A 277 -6.87 28.66 -22.65
C ALA A 277 -6.90 28.89 -21.12
N LYS A 278 -8.06 28.70 -20.47
CA LYS A 278 -8.17 28.79 -19.00
C LYS A 278 -7.29 27.76 -18.31
N ARG A 279 -7.22 26.54 -18.86
CA ARG A 279 -6.34 25.50 -18.32
C ARG A 279 -4.87 25.88 -18.43
N LEU A 280 -4.43 26.35 -19.59
CA LEU A 280 -3.05 26.78 -19.79
C LEU A 280 -2.64 27.93 -18.85
N VAL A 281 -3.57 28.85 -18.54
CA VAL A 281 -3.34 29.88 -17.51
C VAL A 281 -3.14 29.25 -16.12
N SER A 282 -3.95 28.24 -15.76
CA SER A 282 -3.78 27.49 -14.52
C SER A 282 -2.45 26.75 -14.45
N ASP A 283 -2.03 26.11 -15.55
CA ASP A 283 -0.75 25.40 -15.63
C ASP A 283 0.44 26.37 -15.51
N HIS A 284 0.31 27.59 -16.05
CA HIS A 284 1.32 28.65 -15.90
C HIS A 284 1.44 29.15 -14.45
N LEU A 285 0.33 29.27 -13.72
CA LEU A 285 0.39 29.59 -12.29
C LEU A 285 1.15 28.53 -11.50
N ALA A 286 0.84 27.26 -11.73
CA ALA A 286 1.54 26.16 -11.07
C ALA A 286 3.05 26.20 -11.37
N PHE A 287 3.45 26.65 -12.56
CA PHE A 287 4.86 26.91 -12.87
C PHE A 287 5.48 28.03 -12.01
N ILE A 288 4.76 29.14 -11.82
CA ILE A 288 5.21 30.25 -10.96
C ILE A 288 5.32 29.80 -9.50
N GLU A 289 4.32 29.09 -8.99
CA GLU A 289 4.33 28.52 -7.63
C GLU A 289 5.55 27.62 -7.40
N ASN A 290 5.88 26.80 -8.40
CA ASN A 290 7.07 25.95 -8.35
C ASN A 290 8.40 26.71 -8.41
N GLN A 291 8.45 27.90 -9.03
CA GLN A 291 9.63 28.77 -8.95
C GLN A 291 9.80 29.36 -7.55
N ASP A 292 8.71 29.83 -6.95
CA ASP A 292 8.70 30.48 -5.63
C ASP A 292 8.96 29.49 -4.47
N ALA A 293 8.66 28.21 -4.68
CA ALA A 293 8.75 27.15 -3.67
C ALA A 293 10.10 27.10 -2.92
N LYS A 294 11.23 27.35 -3.59
CA LYS A 294 12.56 27.34 -2.93
C LYS A 294 12.74 28.47 -1.92
N GLU A 295 12.15 29.64 -2.20
CA GLU A 295 12.23 30.80 -1.31
C GLU A 295 11.24 30.65 -0.16
N GLU A 296 10.04 30.14 -0.43
CA GLU A 296 9.04 29.82 0.60
C GLU A 296 9.54 28.72 1.56
N GLU A 297 10.21 27.68 1.05
CA GLU A 297 10.83 26.63 1.87
C GLU A 297 11.90 27.20 2.82
N ALA A 298 12.68 28.18 2.37
CA ALA A 298 13.65 28.88 3.23
C ALA A 298 12.97 29.69 4.34
N ILE A 299 11.81 30.30 4.05
CA ILE A 299 10.99 31.01 5.04
C ILE A 299 10.40 30.02 6.06
N TYR A 300 9.83 28.90 5.60
CA TYR A 300 9.30 27.86 6.49
C TYR A 300 10.37 27.22 7.38
N ALA A 301 11.56 26.92 6.84
CA ALA A 301 12.68 26.40 7.61
C ALA A 301 13.16 27.41 8.68
N ARG A 302 13.13 28.71 8.35
CA ARG A 302 13.44 29.79 9.31
C ARG A 302 12.39 29.84 10.43
N MET A 303 11.11 29.72 10.11
CA MET A 303 10.02 29.66 11.09
C MET A 303 10.12 28.42 12.00
N GLU A 304 10.42 27.23 11.45
CA GLU A 304 10.56 26.00 12.25
C GLU A 304 11.70 26.12 13.27
N HIS A 305 12.81 26.78 12.89
CA HIS A 305 13.91 27.04 13.83
C HIS A 305 13.52 28.00 14.96
N LEU A 306 12.56 28.91 14.72
CA LEU A 306 12.01 29.83 15.72
C LEU A 306 11.00 29.13 16.67
N THR A 307 10.42 27.98 16.29
CA THR A 307 9.29 27.32 16.99
C THR A 307 9.72 26.33 18.10
N LYS A 308 10.94 26.46 18.65
CA LYS A 308 11.42 25.57 19.74
C LYS A 308 10.87 25.93 21.14
N SER A 309 10.10 27.00 21.30
CA SER A 309 9.40 27.38 22.53
C SER A 309 7.95 26.90 22.53
N LYS A 310 7.46 26.42 23.68
CA LYS A 310 6.29 25.53 23.77
C LYS A 310 4.92 26.21 23.79
N GLU A 311 4.82 27.53 23.70
CA GLU A 311 3.54 28.25 23.81
C GLU A 311 3.56 29.45 22.84
N GLU A 312 2.61 29.48 21.90
CA GLU A 312 2.33 30.70 21.11
C GLU A 312 1.71 31.73 22.06
N SER A 313 2.35 32.88 22.21
CA SER A 313 1.88 33.97 23.07
C SER A 313 1.54 35.18 22.21
N ASP A 314 0.44 35.87 22.50
CA ASP A 314 0.03 37.07 21.77
C ASP A 314 1.06 38.21 21.97
N ILE A 315 1.44 38.87 20.88
CA ILE A 315 2.37 40.01 20.89
C ILE A 315 1.81 41.13 21.78
N ASP A 316 0.50 41.36 21.73
CA ASP A 316 -0.17 42.42 22.50
C ASP A 316 -0.14 42.12 24.00
N ASP A 317 -0.29 40.85 24.39
CA ASP A 317 -0.21 40.40 25.78
C ASP A 317 1.23 40.50 26.33
N LEU A 318 2.22 40.13 25.52
CA LEU A 318 3.64 40.24 25.87
C LEU A 318 4.08 41.70 26.03
N GLU A 319 3.64 42.60 25.14
CA GLU A 319 3.91 44.04 25.25
C GLU A 319 3.24 44.66 26.48
N SER A 320 1.99 44.27 26.77
CA SER A 320 1.25 44.75 27.94
C SER A 320 1.95 44.35 29.24
N ARG A 321 2.35 43.07 29.37
CA ARG A 321 3.10 42.58 30.54
C ARG A 321 4.45 43.26 30.71
N LEU A 322 5.17 43.50 29.61
CA LEU A 322 6.45 44.21 29.66
C LEU A 322 6.27 45.64 30.19
N HIS A 323 5.22 46.33 29.74
CA HIS A 323 4.89 47.67 30.19
C HIS A 323 4.47 47.71 31.67
N GLU A 324 3.72 46.72 32.14
CA GLU A 324 3.33 46.57 33.56
C GLU A 324 4.56 46.42 34.47
N ILE A 325 5.52 45.57 34.08
CA ILE A 325 6.77 45.36 34.84
C ILE A 325 7.62 46.64 34.92
N ASP A 326 7.75 47.36 33.80
CA ASP A 326 8.52 48.60 33.75
C ASP A 326 7.90 49.72 34.61
N ALA A 327 6.56 49.80 34.65
CA ALA A 327 5.84 50.75 35.49
C ALA A 327 5.97 50.42 37.00
N LEU A 328 5.88 49.14 37.36
CA LEU A 328 5.93 48.66 38.75
C LEU A 328 7.23 49.07 39.47
N CYS A 329 8.38 49.01 38.78
CA CYS A 329 9.68 49.34 39.37
C CYS A 329 9.79 50.80 39.82
N ALA A 330 9.21 51.74 39.07
CA ALA A 330 9.26 53.17 39.39
C ALA A 330 8.26 53.55 40.50
N GLU A 331 7.11 52.88 40.53
CA GLU A 331 6.05 53.14 41.51
C GLU A 331 6.46 52.71 42.92
N VAL A 332 7.07 51.54 43.07
CA VAL A 332 7.44 50.95 44.37
C VAL A 332 8.45 51.82 45.13
N GLU A 333 9.50 52.33 44.48
CA GLU A 333 10.50 53.20 45.11
C GLU A 333 9.88 54.52 45.58
N THR A 334 9.04 55.12 44.73
CA THR A 334 8.38 56.39 45.02
C THR A 334 7.44 56.26 46.22
N LYS A 335 6.66 55.17 46.26
CA LYS A 335 5.73 54.88 47.36
C LYS A 335 6.46 54.71 48.70
N PHE A 336 7.57 53.96 48.71
CA PHE A 336 8.36 53.78 49.93
C PHE A 336 8.88 55.11 50.49
N GLN A 337 9.40 55.99 49.64
CA GLN A 337 9.90 57.31 50.05
C GLN A 337 8.79 58.20 50.61
N GLN A 338 7.61 58.20 50.00
CA GLN A 338 6.46 58.98 50.49
C GLN A 338 6.00 58.50 51.87
N GLU A 339 5.97 57.18 52.10
CA GLU A 339 5.58 56.61 53.39
C GLU A 339 6.62 56.89 54.48
N LEU A 340 7.92 56.81 54.15
CA LEU A 340 9.00 57.20 55.05
C LEU A 340 8.90 58.67 55.47
N ASP A 341 8.59 59.54 54.51
CA ASP A 341 8.45 60.98 54.75
C ASP A 341 7.29 61.27 55.68
N SER A 342 6.15 60.61 55.45
CA SER A 342 5.00 60.69 56.35
C SER A 342 5.36 60.23 57.77
N ILE A 343 6.09 59.12 57.94
CA ILE A 343 6.53 58.64 59.27
C ILE A 343 7.37 59.72 59.97
N LEU A 344 8.32 60.33 59.25
CA LEU A 344 9.21 61.33 59.82
C LEU A 344 8.49 62.64 60.12
N GLU A 345 7.56 63.09 59.29
CA GLU A 345 6.77 64.30 59.53
C GLU A 345 5.95 64.17 60.81
N HIS A 346 5.29 63.04 61.03
CA HIS A 346 4.44 62.78 62.20
C HIS A 346 5.23 62.48 63.50
N ALA A 347 6.52 62.19 63.40
CA ALA A 347 7.35 61.92 64.58
C ALA A 347 7.49 63.16 65.48
N TYR A 348 6.90 63.08 66.69
CA TYR A 348 6.90 64.17 67.66
C TYR A 348 8.02 64.02 68.70
N VAL A 349 9.21 64.53 68.35
CA VAL A 349 10.44 64.37 69.15
C VAL A 349 10.55 65.39 70.30
N MET A 350 9.79 66.49 70.26
CA MET A 350 9.94 67.63 71.17
C MET A 350 8.68 67.89 72.00
N PRO A 351 8.24 66.98 72.89
CA PRO A 351 7.14 67.25 73.82
C PRO A 351 7.50 68.33 74.85
N PHE A 352 6.50 68.75 75.63
CA PHE A 352 6.65 69.85 76.59
C PHE A 352 7.82 69.62 77.56
N GLU A 353 8.00 68.42 78.11
CA GLU A 353 9.11 68.14 79.03
C GLU A 353 10.47 68.31 78.35
N THR A 354 10.61 67.82 77.12
CA THR A 354 11.85 67.95 76.33
C THR A 354 12.15 69.40 75.98
N ARG A 355 11.12 70.22 75.69
CA ARG A 355 11.29 71.65 75.44
C ARG A 355 11.71 72.42 76.69
N GLU A 356 11.20 72.05 77.87
CA GLU A 356 11.64 72.67 79.13
C GLU A 356 13.10 72.30 79.45
N LEU A 357 13.55 71.08 79.13
CA LEU A 357 14.97 70.70 79.20
C LEU A 357 15.83 71.49 78.21
N ALA A 358 15.36 71.69 76.97
CA ALA A 358 16.04 72.52 75.98
C ALA A 358 16.18 73.97 76.47
N LYS A 359 15.12 74.54 77.04
CA LYS A 359 15.11 75.87 77.64
C LYS A 359 16.09 75.96 78.81
N ALA A 360 16.10 74.98 79.71
CA ALA A 360 17.03 74.93 80.83
C ALA A 360 18.49 74.86 80.37
N TYR A 361 18.77 74.12 79.29
CA TYR A 361 20.08 74.06 78.64
C TYR A 361 20.45 75.40 77.98
N LEU A 362 19.56 75.99 77.16
CA LEU A 362 19.80 77.29 76.50
C LEU A 362 20.05 78.41 77.52
N GLN A 363 19.36 78.40 78.66
CA GLN A 363 19.62 79.34 79.77
C GLN A 363 21.02 79.16 80.33
N SER A 364 21.47 77.90 80.44
CA SER A 364 22.81 77.62 80.97
C SER A 364 23.91 78.15 80.05
N VAL A 365 23.69 78.22 78.74
CA VAL A 365 24.68 78.67 77.74
C VAL A 365 24.82 80.20 77.68
N GLN A 366 23.92 80.97 78.29
CA GLN A 366 23.97 82.43 78.24
C GLN A 366 25.23 83.02 78.90
N PRO A 367 25.75 84.16 78.41
CA PRO A 367 27.02 84.73 78.88
C PRO A 367 27.04 85.11 80.36
N ASP A 368 25.87 85.44 80.91
CA ASP A 368 25.63 85.89 82.28
C ASP A 368 25.33 84.74 83.26
N PHE A 369 25.14 83.50 82.78
CA PHE A 369 24.82 82.35 83.62
C PHE A 369 25.99 81.94 84.52
N LYS A 370 25.78 81.98 85.85
CA LYS A 370 26.74 81.57 86.88
C LYS A 370 26.02 80.90 88.05
N ILE A 371 26.64 79.87 88.65
CA ILE A 371 26.08 79.19 89.84
C ILE A 371 26.99 79.43 91.05
N GLY A 372 26.47 80.15 92.05
CA GLY A 372 27.15 80.48 93.31
C GLY A 372 27.97 81.79 93.29
N PHE A 373 28.25 82.35 94.48
CA PHE A 373 28.96 83.63 94.63
C PHE A 373 30.50 83.45 94.61
N LEU A 374 31.18 84.20 93.73
CA LEU A 374 32.64 84.41 93.60
C LEU A 374 33.52 83.12 93.51
N PHE A 375 34.05 82.86 92.29
CA PHE A 375 35.08 81.84 91.95
C PHE A 375 34.66 80.35 91.93
N SER A 376 33.61 79.98 91.19
CA SER A 376 33.34 78.56 90.85
C SER A 376 32.99 78.32 89.37
N LYS A 377 33.94 78.66 88.45
CA LYS A 377 33.80 78.35 87.01
C LYS A 377 33.53 76.86 86.75
N ALA A 378 34.23 75.97 87.46
CA ALA A 378 34.07 74.52 87.33
C ALA A 378 32.63 74.03 87.64
N LYS A 379 31.97 74.60 88.66
CA LYS A 379 30.58 74.24 88.99
C LYS A 379 29.60 74.72 87.92
N THR A 380 29.86 75.88 87.31
CA THR A 380 29.01 76.42 86.24
C THR A 380 29.14 75.58 84.96
N GLU A 381 30.35 75.15 84.59
CA GLU A 381 30.56 74.23 83.46
C GLU A 381 29.99 72.83 83.73
N GLN A 382 30.10 72.33 84.96
CA GLN A 382 29.51 71.06 85.35
C GLN A 382 27.98 71.06 85.22
N GLU A 383 27.30 72.13 85.65
CA GLU A 383 25.85 72.26 85.46
C GLU A 383 25.47 72.38 83.98
N ARG A 384 26.21 73.18 83.18
CA ARG A 384 25.96 73.30 81.73
C ARG A 384 26.00 71.92 81.07
N LYS A 385 27.03 71.14 81.40
CA LYS A 385 27.18 69.77 80.91
C LYS A 385 26.05 68.87 81.40
N ALA A 386 25.69 68.92 82.69
CA ALA A 386 24.59 68.12 83.23
C ALA A 386 23.25 68.40 82.54
N ARG A 387 22.93 69.67 82.26
CA ARG A 387 21.71 70.05 81.53
C ARG A 387 21.73 69.64 80.06
N LEU A 388 22.88 69.74 79.41
CA LEU A 388 23.07 69.24 78.05
C LEU A 388 22.87 67.73 77.99
N THR A 389 23.48 66.98 78.91
CA THR A 389 23.34 65.52 79.00
C THR A 389 21.89 65.12 79.26
N ALA A 390 21.20 65.77 80.20
CA ALA A 390 19.79 65.50 80.47
C ALA A 390 18.89 65.78 79.24
N PHE A 391 19.16 66.88 78.52
CA PHE A 391 18.44 67.19 77.28
C PHE A 391 18.76 66.16 76.19
N TYR A 392 20.03 65.80 76.01
CA TYR A 392 20.48 64.79 75.05
C TYR A 392 19.86 63.41 75.29
N GLU A 393 19.91 62.90 76.53
CA GLU A 393 19.35 61.60 76.87
C GLU A 393 17.84 61.55 76.61
N ASN A 394 17.13 62.62 76.96
CA ASN A 394 15.68 62.69 76.72
C ASN A 394 15.34 62.78 75.23
N VAL A 395 16.05 63.62 74.46
CA VAL A 395 15.87 63.70 73.00
C VAL A 395 16.23 62.37 72.33
N LYS A 396 17.27 61.68 72.81
CA LYS A 396 17.67 60.36 72.31
C LYS A 396 16.59 59.32 72.52
N GLU A 397 16.02 59.25 73.73
CA GLU A 397 14.89 58.38 74.04
C GLU A 397 13.68 58.68 73.13
N LYS A 398 13.35 59.97 72.90
CA LYS A 398 12.26 60.35 72.01
C LYS A 398 12.56 60.05 70.54
N ALA A 399 13.78 60.25 70.07
CA ALA A 399 14.18 59.89 68.72
C ALA A 399 14.10 58.37 68.50
N THR A 400 14.56 57.56 69.45
CA THR A 400 14.46 56.10 69.36
C THR A 400 13.02 55.62 69.34
N SER A 401 12.17 56.13 70.23
CA SER A 401 10.77 55.67 70.34
C SER A 401 9.85 56.24 69.26
N GLN A 402 10.07 57.48 68.79
CA GLN A 402 9.17 58.16 67.85
C GLN A 402 9.66 58.14 66.40
N ILE A 403 10.94 57.87 66.14
CA ILE A 403 11.49 57.79 64.78
C ILE A 403 12.04 56.37 64.52
N GLU A 404 13.05 55.95 65.27
CA GLU A 404 13.84 54.75 64.93
C GLU A 404 12.99 53.49 64.82
N TRP A 405 12.08 53.25 65.77
CA TRP A 405 11.22 52.06 65.75
C TRP A 405 10.26 52.03 64.56
N HIS A 406 9.63 53.16 64.22
CA HIS A 406 8.69 53.24 63.11
C HIS A 406 9.39 53.13 61.74
N VAL A 407 10.56 53.73 61.60
CA VAL A 407 11.38 53.60 60.39
C VAL A 407 11.87 52.15 60.22
N ARG A 408 12.25 51.49 61.31
CA ARG A 408 12.63 50.07 61.31
C ARG A 408 11.47 49.16 60.90
N ASP A 409 10.27 49.37 61.45
CA ASP A 409 9.09 48.60 61.10
C ASP A 409 8.73 48.74 59.61
N HIS A 410 8.85 49.96 59.07
CA HIS A 410 8.61 50.26 57.66
C HIS A 410 9.54 49.47 56.72
N LEU A 411 10.85 49.48 57.00
CA LEU A 411 11.84 48.70 56.23
C LEU A 411 11.58 47.19 56.29
N VAL A 412 11.25 46.66 57.48
CA VAL A 412 10.96 45.23 57.65
C VAL A 412 9.66 44.83 56.96
N ARG A 413 8.65 45.70 56.97
CA ARG A 413 7.39 45.46 56.26
C ARG A 413 7.60 45.37 54.76
N PHE A 414 8.41 46.27 54.19
CA PHE A 414 8.78 46.24 52.77
C PHE A 414 9.41 44.89 52.36
N LEU A 415 10.35 44.38 53.16
CA LEU A 415 10.96 43.06 52.90
C LEU A 415 9.93 41.92 52.84
N LYS A 416 8.91 41.96 53.72
CA LYS A 416 7.86 40.93 53.78
C LYS A 416 6.84 41.05 52.65
N GLU A 417 6.43 42.27 52.31
CA GLU A 417 5.45 42.53 51.24
C GLU A 417 5.98 42.11 49.87
N HIS A 418 7.31 42.14 49.68
CA HIS A 418 7.97 41.76 48.43
C HIS A 418 8.72 40.42 48.50
N ASP A 419 8.43 39.59 49.52
CA ASP A 419 8.97 38.24 49.72
C ASP A 419 10.51 38.12 49.66
N ILE A 420 11.21 39.11 50.23
CA ILE A 420 12.68 39.18 50.23
C ILE A 420 13.22 38.40 51.44
N GLY A 421 13.62 37.15 51.22
CA GLY A 421 14.13 36.22 52.23
C GLY A 421 15.61 36.34 52.61
N ASP A 422 16.28 37.48 52.33
CA ASP A 422 17.71 37.64 52.62
C ASP A 422 17.97 37.96 54.10
N ALA A 423 18.66 37.05 54.79
CA ALA A 423 18.93 37.15 56.22
C ALA A 423 19.85 38.33 56.58
N GLN A 424 20.75 38.73 55.67
CA GLN A 424 21.70 39.83 55.90
C GLN A 424 20.99 41.18 55.78
N LEU A 425 20.13 41.37 54.78
CA LEU A 425 19.31 42.57 54.61
C LEU A 425 18.30 42.74 55.75
N MET A 426 17.68 41.64 56.19
CA MET A 426 16.80 41.64 57.37
C MET A 426 17.54 42.10 58.64
N SER A 427 18.76 41.61 58.84
CA SER A 427 19.60 42.03 59.97
C SER A 427 19.97 43.51 59.90
N GLN A 428 20.27 44.04 58.71
CA GLN A 428 20.58 45.47 58.52
C GLN A 428 19.38 46.36 58.87
N CYS A 429 18.18 46.00 58.41
CA CYS A 429 16.96 46.74 58.74
C CYS A 429 16.71 46.78 60.25
N GLN A 430 16.88 45.63 60.94
CA GLN A 430 16.66 45.53 62.38
C GLN A 430 17.70 46.29 63.23
N GLN A 431 18.87 46.57 62.70
CA GLN A 431 19.96 47.29 63.38
C GLN A 431 19.99 48.78 63.10
N LEU A 432 19.02 49.33 62.34
CA LEU A 432 18.96 50.75 62.02
C LEU A 432 19.01 51.61 63.28
N SER A 433 20.02 52.48 63.35
CA SER A 433 20.15 53.55 64.35
C SER A 433 21.01 54.67 63.79
N ALA A 434 20.56 55.93 63.95
CA ALA A 434 21.33 57.08 63.49
C ALA A 434 22.33 57.53 64.56
N THR A 435 23.59 57.76 64.18
CA THR A 435 24.63 58.19 65.12
C THR A 435 24.65 59.72 65.29
N TRP A 436 24.45 60.18 66.53
CA TRP A 436 24.59 61.58 66.93
C TRP A 436 24.84 61.68 68.45
N ASN A 437 25.45 62.79 68.87
CA ASN A 437 25.93 63.01 70.23
C ASN A 437 25.53 64.41 70.74
N GLU A 438 25.91 64.73 71.98
CA GLU A 438 25.65 66.03 72.61
C GLU A 438 26.14 67.22 71.77
N GLN A 439 27.26 67.09 71.04
CA GLN A 439 27.83 68.16 70.22
C GLN A 439 26.90 68.61 69.09
N LEU A 440 26.02 67.71 68.59
CA LEU A 440 25.00 68.09 67.62
C LEU A 440 24.07 69.15 68.20
N LEU A 441 23.63 68.96 69.45
CA LEU A 441 22.75 69.89 70.14
C LEU A 441 23.46 71.21 70.39
N GLU A 442 24.74 71.18 70.77
CA GLU A 442 25.54 72.38 70.97
C GLU A 442 25.69 73.21 69.69
N SER A 443 25.96 72.55 68.56
CA SER A 443 26.25 73.23 67.28
C SER A 443 25.03 73.97 66.72
N LEU A 444 23.81 73.55 67.10
CA LEU A 444 22.55 74.17 66.69
C LEU A 444 22.19 75.42 67.53
N VAL A 445 22.93 75.72 68.60
CA VAL A 445 22.69 76.91 69.42
C VAL A 445 23.18 78.17 68.70
N LYS A 446 22.27 79.11 68.44
CA LYS A 446 22.59 80.41 67.79
C LYS A 446 23.23 81.37 68.81
N LYS A 447 24.50 81.72 68.60
CA LYS A 447 25.27 82.61 69.50
C LYS A 447 24.67 84.02 69.52
N GLY A 448 24.33 84.54 70.70
CA GLY A 448 23.84 85.92 70.92
C GLY A 448 22.32 86.08 71.05
N ALA A 449 21.53 85.00 70.93
CA ALA A 449 20.08 85.04 71.14
C ALA A 449 19.73 84.86 72.64
N GLY A 450 18.87 85.74 73.18
CA GLY A 450 18.31 85.59 74.52
C GLY A 450 17.32 84.41 74.60
N VAL A 451 17.12 83.83 75.80
CA VAL A 451 16.20 82.70 75.98
C VAL A 451 14.76 83.20 76.17
N THR A 452 14.03 83.31 75.06
CA THR A 452 12.59 83.61 75.01
C THR A 452 11.83 82.36 74.61
N GLY A 453 10.50 82.32 74.82
CA GLY A 453 9.69 81.18 74.39
C GLY A 453 9.84 80.88 72.89
N GLU A 454 9.96 81.94 72.07
CA GLU A 454 10.15 81.83 70.62
C GLU A 454 11.53 81.27 70.24
N SER A 455 12.61 81.67 70.94
CA SER A 455 13.94 81.13 70.65
C SER A 455 14.10 79.66 71.04
N VAL A 456 13.42 79.20 72.10
CA VAL A 456 13.35 77.77 72.47
C VAL A 456 12.59 76.96 71.41
N LEU A 457 11.46 77.46 70.92
CA LEU A 457 10.69 76.79 69.87
C LEU A 457 11.51 76.65 68.58
N ASN A 458 12.19 77.72 68.15
CA ASN A 458 13.02 77.67 66.95
C ASN A 458 14.19 76.68 67.10
N TYR A 459 14.88 76.68 68.24
CA TYR A 459 15.98 75.73 68.48
C TYR A 459 15.49 74.28 68.53
N THR A 460 14.38 74.01 69.23
CA THR A 460 13.83 72.65 69.31
C THR A 460 13.32 72.14 67.96
N ASN A 461 12.80 73.04 67.11
CA ASN A 461 12.43 72.70 65.74
C ASN A 461 13.67 72.42 64.85
N ASP A 462 14.73 73.22 65.00
CA ASP A 462 16.00 73.00 64.29
C ASP A 462 16.60 71.64 64.67
N VAL A 463 16.57 71.25 65.96
CA VAL A 463 17.02 69.94 66.43
C VAL A 463 16.14 68.81 65.87
N ALA A 464 14.80 68.93 65.95
CA ALA A 464 13.90 67.90 65.42
C ALA A 464 14.09 67.69 63.91
N THR A 465 14.29 68.78 63.16
CA THR A 465 14.51 68.75 61.71
C THR A 465 15.82 68.05 61.36
N GLU A 466 16.91 68.36 62.07
CA GLU A 466 18.21 67.74 61.84
C GLU A 466 18.20 66.24 62.19
N LEU A 467 17.50 65.84 63.25
CA LEU A 467 17.32 64.43 63.60
C LEU A 467 16.53 63.67 62.53
N LYS A 468 15.38 64.20 62.09
CA LYS A 468 14.58 63.59 61.02
C LYS A 468 15.39 63.41 59.74
N LYS A 469 16.20 64.41 59.37
CA LYS A 469 17.09 64.35 58.21
C LYS A 469 18.12 63.21 58.31
N ARG A 470 18.74 63.02 59.47
CA ARG A 470 19.72 61.94 59.69
C ARG A 470 19.08 60.56 59.60
N TYR A 471 17.94 60.36 60.26
CA TYR A 471 17.22 59.09 60.19
C TYR A 471 16.68 58.80 58.78
N ARG A 472 16.24 59.81 58.02
CA ARG A 472 15.91 59.66 56.59
C ARG A 472 17.09 59.15 55.78
N SER A 473 18.25 59.78 55.95
CA SER A 473 19.46 59.42 55.21
C SER A 473 19.89 57.99 55.51
N GLU A 474 19.84 57.57 56.77
CA GLU A 474 20.19 56.22 57.18
C GLU A 474 19.19 55.18 56.63
N ALA A 475 17.89 55.48 56.70
CA ALA A 475 16.85 54.61 56.17
C ALA A 475 17.00 54.39 54.66
N MET A 476 17.27 55.45 53.90
CA MET A 476 17.49 55.36 52.45
C MET A 476 18.78 54.62 52.10
N HIS A 477 19.83 54.75 52.92
CA HIS A 477 21.08 54.00 52.73
C HIS A 477 20.87 52.49 52.89
N ILE A 478 20.01 52.06 53.82
CA ILE A 478 19.63 50.64 53.98
C ILE A 478 18.63 50.20 52.91
N PHE A 479 17.72 51.07 52.49
CA PHE A 479 16.73 50.74 51.46
C PHE A 479 17.36 50.51 50.07
N ALA A 480 18.40 51.25 49.69
CA ALA A 480 19.05 51.13 48.39
C ALA A 480 19.48 49.68 48.02
N PRO A 481 20.24 48.94 48.86
CA PRO A 481 20.60 47.55 48.57
C PRO A 481 19.36 46.64 48.53
N VAL A 482 18.37 46.85 49.40
CA VAL A 482 17.10 46.08 49.39
C VAL A 482 16.36 46.25 48.07
N PHE A 483 16.18 47.49 47.62
CA PHE A 483 15.48 47.80 46.37
C PHE A 483 16.23 47.25 45.15
N SER A 484 17.56 47.34 45.13
CA SER A 484 18.37 46.75 44.04
C SER A 484 18.26 45.23 43.96
N PHE A 485 18.18 44.53 45.10
CA PHE A 485 17.99 43.08 45.13
C PHE A 485 16.65 42.71 44.50
N TRP A 486 15.57 43.36 44.92
CA TRP A 486 14.23 43.15 44.36
C TRP A 486 14.16 43.46 42.87
N LYS A 487 14.73 44.59 42.45
CA LYS A 487 14.76 45.02 41.05
C LYS A 487 15.45 44.00 40.14
N ASN A 488 16.53 43.37 40.61
CA ASN A 488 17.22 42.33 39.83
C ASN A 488 16.37 41.08 39.61
N THR A 489 15.55 40.69 40.59
CA THR A 489 14.63 39.55 40.45
C THR A 489 13.57 39.80 39.39
N VAL A 490 12.99 41.01 39.36
CA VAL A 490 11.99 41.41 38.35
C VAL A 490 12.62 41.62 36.96
N GLN A 491 13.90 42.03 36.90
CA GLN A 491 14.61 42.24 35.64
C GLN A 491 14.85 40.95 34.85
N ALA A 492 14.96 39.80 35.53
CA ALA A 492 15.13 38.51 34.88
C ALA A 492 13.88 38.13 34.05
N GLU A 493 12.70 38.28 34.62
CA GLU A 493 11.40 38.04 33.96
C GLU A 493 11.21 38.99 32.76
N ARG A 494 11.56 40.27 32.92
CA ARG A 494 11.53 41.26 31.83
C ARG A 494 12.38 40.84 30.64
N ASN A 495 13.60 40.37 30.87
CA ASN A 495 14.52 40.00 29.79
C ASN A 495 14.02 38.77 29.01
N GLU A 496 13.35 37.84 29.69
CA GLU A 496 12.72 36.68 29.06
C GLU A 496 11.56 37.10 28.14
N LEU A 497 10.68 37.99 28.62
CA LEU A 497 9.57 38.54 27.82
C LEU A 497 10.06 39.30 26.57
N VAL A 498 11.16 40.06 26.66
CA VAL A 498 11.73 40.78 25.50
C VAL A 498 12.20 39.81 24.41
N GLU A 499 12.85 38.70 24.78
CA GLU A 499 13.33 37.73 23.80
C GLU A 499 12.16 36.98 23.15
N GLN A 500 11.12 36.64 23.92
CA GLN A 500 9.88 36.06 23.39
C GLN A 500 9.18 37.00 22.39
N LEU A 501 9.02 38.28 22.75
CA LEU A 501 8.40 39.28 21.89
C LEU A 501 9.15 39.45 20.56
N LYS A 502 10.48 39.39 20.60
CA LYS A 502 11.33 39.49 19.40
C LYS A 502 11.13 38.30 18.46
N ILE A 503 11.01 37.09 19.00
CA ILE A 503 10.76 35.87 18.23
C ILE A 503 9.38 35.94 17.55
N GLU A 504 8.33 36.32 18.30
CA GLU A 504 6.97 36.42 17.75
C GLU A 504 6.86 37.53 16.69
N LYS A 505 7.54 38.65 16.86
CA LYS A 505 7.61 39.70 15.82
C LYS A 505 8.32 39.25 14.54
N GLU A 506 9.41 38.48 14.65
CA GLU A 506 10.09 37.91 13.48
C GLU A 506 9.16 36.90 12.76
N LYS A 507 8.41 36.09 13.51
CA LYS A 507 7.41 35.16 12.97
C LYS A 507 6.28 35.88 12.22
N GLN A 508 5.72 36.95 12.80
CA GLN A 508 4.69 37.77 12.16
C GLN A 508 5.18 38.35 10.82
N GLN A 509 6.43 38.86 10.77
CA GLN A 509 7.00 39.40 9.54
C GLN A 509 7.17 38.34 8.44
N LEU A 510 7.58 37.13 8.81
CA LEU A 510 7.71 36.02 7.85
C LEU A 510 6.34 35.57 7.31
N LEU A 511 5.31 35.56 8.16
CA LEU A 511 3.93 35.29 7.76
C LEU A 511 3.38 36.36 6.80
N ASP A 512 3.64 37.64 7.07
CA ASP A 512 3.22 38.75 6.20
C ASP A 512 3.87 38.67 4.81
N GLU A 513 5.15 38.27 4.74
CA GLU A 513 5.86 38.09 3.47
C GLU A 513 5.28 36.92 2.65
N LEU A 514 4.93 35.79 3.29
CA LEU A 514 4.22 34.69 2.63
C LEU A 514 2.84 35.12 2.12
N ALA A 515 2.08 35.86 2.94
CA ALA A 515 0.75 36.36 2.55
C ALA A 515 0.84 37.32 1.35
N LYS A 516 1.83 38.22 1.34
CA LYS A 516 2.07 39.15 0.24
C LYS A 516 2.42 38.43 -1.07
N ARG A 517 3.26 37.39 -1.01
CA ARG A 517 3.60 36.57 -2.19
C ARG A 517 2.38 35.84 -2.74
N LYS A 518 1.58 35.23 -1.86
CA LYS A 518 0.30 34.61 -2.25
C LYS A 518 -0.63 35.62 -2.93
N GLN A 519 -0.79 36.80 -2.35
CA GLN A 519 -1.62 37.87 -2.92
C GLN A 519 -1.14 38.31 -4.31
N GLN A 520 0.17 38.42 -4.53
CA GLN A 520 0.73 38.75 -5.85
C GLN A 520 0.40 37.68 -6.92
N ARG A 521 0.39 36.40 -6.54
CA ARG A 521 -0.02 35.32 -7.45
C ARG A 521 -1.51 35.37 -7.76
N ASP A 522 -2.34 35.59 -6.73
CA ASP A 522 -3.80 35.71 -6.89
C ASP A 522 -4.16 36.91 -7.79
N ASP A 523 -3.49 38.05 -7.60
CA ASP A 523 -3.64 39.24 -8.45
C ASP A 523 -3.20 38.96 -9.90
N HIS A 524 -2.10 38.23 -10.10
CA HIS A 524 -1.62 37.85 -11.42
C HIS A 524 -2.59 36.88 -12.13
N TYR A 525 -3.16 35.92 -11.40
CA TYR A 525 -4.18 35.02 -11.94
C TYR A 525 -5.42 35.77 -12.40
N ALA A 526 -5.91 36.68 -11.56
CA ALA A 526 -7.06 37.51 -11.88
C ALA A 526 -6.82 38.36 -13.13
N GLN A 527 -5.60 38.87 -13.32
CA GLN A 527 -5.20 39.61 -14.53
C GLN A 527 -5.22 38.73 -15.79
N LEU A 528 -4.68 37.51 -15.73
CA LEU A 528 -4.66 36.59 -16.87
C LEU A 528 -6.06 36.10 -17.24
N LEU A 529 -6.92 35.82 -16.26
CA LEU A 529 -8.33 35.48 -16.51
C LEU A 529 -9.10 36.67 -17.11
N ALA A 530 -8.90 37.88 -16.58
CA ALA A 530 -9.52 39.08 -17.13
C ALA A 530 -9.08 39.34 -18.58
N LEU A 531 -7.83 39.02 -18.94
CA LEU A 531 -7.36 39.08 -20.34
C LEU A 531 -8.15 38.11 -21.23
N LEU A 532 -8.39 36.88 -20.78
CA LEU A 532 -9.19 35.90 -21.51
C LEU A 532 -10.65 36.34 -21.70
N GLU A 533 -11.20 37.09 -20.75
CA GLU A 533 -12.59 37.59 -20.79
C GLU A 533 -12.74 38.94 -21.53
N SER A 534 -11.67 39.72 -21.66
CA SER A 534 -11.66 41.06 -22.27
C SER A 534 -11.72 41.07 -23.81
N ALA A 535 -11.94 42.25 -24.41
CA ALA A 535 -11.79 42.44 -25.86
C ALA A 535 -10.31 42.29 -26.27
N ALA A 536 -10.05 41.72 -27.44
CA ALA A 536 -8.67 41.46 -27.90
C ALA A 536 -7.79 42.73 -27.86
N PRO A 537 -6.54 42.63 -27.41
CA PRO A 537 -5.64 43.78 -27.34
C PRO A 537 -5.47 44.43 -28.71
N SER A 538 -5.49 45.78 -28.75
CA SER A 538 -5.51 46.59 -29.97
C SER A 538 -4.24 46.51 -30.84
N HIS A 539 -3.22 45.76 -30.40
CA HIS A 539 -1.95 45.54 -31.11
C HIS A 539 -1.86 44.09 -31.61
N ILE A 540 -2.68 43.73 -32.60
CA ILE A 540 -2.56 42.45 -33.29
C ILE A 540 -1.50 42.62 -34.40
N GLN A 541 -0.29 42.10 -34.19
CA GLN A 541 0.64 41.90 -35.29
C GLN A 541 0.29 40.57 -35.97
N GLU A 542 -0.53 40.59 -37.01
CA GLU A 542 -0.86 39.39 -37.81
C GLU A 542 0.40 38.64 -38.28
N ALA A 543 1.50 39.37 -38.49
CA ALA A 543 2.81 38.83 -38.79
C ALA A 543 3.36 37.91 -37.68
N ARG A 544 3.18 38.27 -36.39
CA ARG A 544 3.65 37.48 -35.24
C ARG A 544 2.83 36.21 -35.05
N VAL A 545 1.51 36.29 -35.25
CA VAL A 545 0.63 35.11 -35.25
C VAL A 545 1.05 34.14 -36.37
N GLN A 546 1.36 34.65 -37.57
CA GLN A 546 1.83 33.81 -38.68
C GLN A 546 3.19 33.17 -38.39
N GLU A 547 4.11 33.90 -37.77
CA GLU A 547 5.42 33.38 -37.34
C GLU A 547 5.23 32.19 -36.39
N LEU A 548 4.48 32.40 -35.30
CA LEU A 548 4.21 31.36 -34.29
C LEU A 548 3.53 30.11 -34.87
N VAL A 549 2.62 30.27 -35.84
CA VAL A 549 1.97 29.12 -36.50
C VAL A 549 2.94 28.37 -37.44
N SER A 550 3.95 29.05 -37.98
CA SER A 550 4.89 28.50 -38.97
C SER A 550 6.14 27.82 -38.40
N GLU A 551 6.52 28.09 -37.14
CA GLU A 551 7.77 27.63 -36.51
C GLU A 551 7.82 26.15 -36.10
N LEU A 552 6.71 25.40 -36.13
CA LEU A 552 6.61 24.10 -35.47
C LEU A 552 7.28 22.89 -36.15
N THR A 553 7.90 23.00 -37.33
CA THR A 553 9.04 22.18 -37.86
C THR A 553 9.12 22.24 -39.40
N PRO A 554 10.33 22.23 -39.99
CA PRO A 554 10.51 21.97 -41.41
C PRO A 554 10.15 20.50 -41.73
N ILE A 555 9.17 20.29 -42.60
CA ILE A 555 8.74 18.95 -43.04
C ILE A 555 9.63 18.53 -44.22
N GLN A 556 10.32 17.38 -44.09
CA GLN A 556 10.94 16.74 -45.26
C GLN A 556 9.87 15.92 -45.99
N VAL A 557 9.70 16.21 -47.28
CA VAL A 557 8.79 15.47 -48.16
C VAL A 557 9.61 14.40 -48.87
N GLU A 558 9.39 13.13 -48.55
CA GLU A 558 9.91 12.02 -49.34
C GLU A 558 8.86 11.62 -50.40
N GLN A 559 9.27 11.55 -51.66
CA GLN A 559 8.43 10.94 -52.69
C GLN A 559 8.53 9.42 -52.56
N ALA A 560 7.38 8.75 -52.45
CA ALA A 560 7.32 7.29 -52.48
C ALA A 560 8.03 6.78 -53.75
N VAL A 561 9.11 6.02 -53.55
CA VAL A 561 9.87 5.41 -54.64
C VAL A 561 9.05 4.24 -55.19
N PRO A 562 8.82 4.15 -56.52
CA PRO A 562 8.17 2.98 -57.10
C PRO A 562 9.07 1.76 -56.93
N SER A 563 8.47 0.70 -56.40
CA SER A 563 9.02 -0.65 -56.20
C SER A 563 10.02 -1.08 -57.28
N VAL A 564 11.23 -1.47 -56.86
CA VAL A 564 12.16 -2.26 -57.67
C VAL A 564 12.52 -3.53 -56.90
N GLY A 565 12.24 -4.67 -57.52
CA GLY A 565 13.06 -5.88 -57.41
C GLY A 565 12.84 -6.73 -56.16
N LYS A 566 12.04 -7.79 -56.32
CA LYS A 566 12.35 -9.07 -55.70
C LYS A 566 13.77 -9.45 -56.12
N GLU A 567 14.72 -9.41 -55.22
CA GLU A 567 15.89 -10.28 -55.30
C GLU A 567 16.44 -10.64 -53.93
N GLN A 568 16.84 -11.89 -53.87
CA GLN A 568 17.12 -12.69 -52.70
C GLN A 568 18.41 -12.23 -52.01
N HIS A 569 18.38 -12.13 -50.69
CA HIS A 569 19.52 -12.54 -49.88
C HIS A 569 19.05 -13.33 -48.67
N SER A 570 19.04 -14.65 -48.90
CA SER A 570 19.27 -15.67 -47.89
C SER A 570 20.50 -15.34 -47.06
N ASN A 571 20.35 -15.24 -45.73
CA ASN A 571 21.22 -15.87 -44.75
C ASN A 571 20.80 -15.51 -43.31
N ALA A 572 19.92 -16.34 -42.74
CA ALA A 572 19.88 -16.63 -41.31
C ALA A 572 19.08 -17.91 -41.07
N ALA A 573 19.52 -19.00 -41.69
CA ALA A 573 19.12 -20.35 -41.30
C ALA A 573 20.40 -21.12 -40.99
N ARG A 574 20.66 -21.33 -39.68
CA ARG A 574 21.36 -22.47 -39.08
C ARG A 574 21.62 -22.19 -37.61
N GLN A 575 20.68 -22.64 -36.77
CA GLN A 575 20.94 -23.40 -35.54
C GLN A 575 19.63 -23.50 -34.74
N ALA A 576 18.92 -24.62 -34.89
CA ALA A 576 18.17 -25.32 -33.84
C ALA A 576 17.35 -26.45 -34.48
N GLU A 577 18.02 -27.45 -35.05
CA GLU A 577 17.46 -28.79 -35.16
C GLU A 577 18.22 -29.66 -34.16
N LYS A 578 17.57 -29.91 -33.02
CA LYS A 578 17.73 -31.14 -32.23
C LYS A 578 16.60 -31.22 -31.20
N SER A 579 15.89 -32.35 -31.27
CA SER A 579 14.86 -32.84 -30.34
C SER A 579 13.48 -32.22 -30.56
N GLU A 580 12.40 -32.92 -30.84
CA GLU A 580 12.11 -34.35 -30.85
C GLU A 580 10.89 -34.58 -31.75
N ALA A 581 11.00 -35.48 -32.71
CA ALA A 581 9.84 -36.11 -33.31
C ALA A 581 9.36 -37.19 -32.33
N ILE A 582 8.14 -37.03 -31.79
CA ILE A 582 7.43 -38.17 -31.21
C ILE A 582 6.14 -38.35 -32.01
N HIS A 583 6.06 -39.54 -32.55
CA HIS A 583 5.04 -40.10 -33.41
C HIS A 583 3.60 -39.75 -33.02
N SER A 584 2.85 -39.25 -34.00
CA SER A 584 1.41 -39.42 -34.08
C SER A 584 1.10 -40.89 -34.41
N GLU A 585 1.10 -41.74 -33.40
CA GLU A 585 0.24 -42.93 -33.42
C GLU A 585 -1.05 -42.59 -32.70
N SER A 586 -2.15 -42.66 -33.44
CA SER A 586 -3.50 -42.65 -32.89
C SER A 586 -3.69 -43.88 -32.00
N VAL A 587 -3.34 -43.76 -30.72
CA VAL A 587 -3.66 -44.78 -29.72
C VAL A 587 -4.83 -44.25 -28.89
N SER A 588 -6.01 -44.80 -29.16
CA SER A 588 -7.15 -44.74 -28.25
C SER A 588 -6.79 -45.52 -26.97
N LEU A 589 -6.09 -44.89 -26.03
CA LEU A 589 -5.86 -45.43 -24.69
C LEU A 589 -6.98 -44.95 -23.78
N SER A 590 -8.01 -45.79 -23.74
CA SER A 590 -9.18 -45.71 -22.87
C SER A 590 -8.80 -45.56 -21.39
N SER A 591 -9.40 -44.58 -20.72
CA SER A 591 -9.49 -44.44 -19.26
C SER A 591 -9.82 -45.74 -18.52
N ASP A 592 -10.43 -46.71 -19.22
CA ASP A 592 -10.79 -48.01 -18.69
C ASP A 592 -9.59 -48.87 -18.28
N LYS A 593 -8.45 -48.78 -18.99
CA LYS A 593 -7.26 -49.60 -18.65
C LYS A 593 -6.64 -49.20 -17.30
N THR A 594 -6.63 -47.91 -16.97
CA THR A 594 -6.07 -47.45 -15.69
C THR A 594 -7.02 -47.71 -14.52
N LYS A 595 -8.34 -47.62 -14.76
CA LYS A 595 -9.35 -48.06 -13.80
C LYS A 595 -9.26 -49.56 -13.54
N GLU A 596 -9.10 -50.37 -14.58
CA GLU A 596 -8.87 -51.82 -14.46
C GLU A 596 -7.58 -52.13 -13.70
N LYS A 597 -6.46 -51.44 -14.01
CA LYS A 597 -5.20 -51.59 -13.26
C LYS A 597 -5.37 -51.26 -11.78
N THR A 598 -6.11 -50.19 -11.45
CA THR A 598 -6.34 -49.76 -10.07
C THR A 598 -7.27 -50.71 -9.32
N ALA A 599 -8.37 -51.13 -9.95
CA ALA A 599 -9.30 -52.11 -9.38
C ALA A 599 -8.62 -53.47 -9.16
N LYS A 600 -7.78 -53.89 -10.11
CA LYS A 600 -6.95 -55.08 -9.97
C LYS A 600 -5.97 -54.94 -8.81
N ALA A 601 -5.26 -53.82 -8.69
CA ALA A 601 -4.36 -53.58 -7.56
C ALA A 601 -5.10 -53.63 -6.21
N ILE A 602 -6.29 -53.05 -6.10
CA ILE A 602 -7.13 -53.12 -4.88
C ILE A 602 -7.49 -54.58 -4.56
N ALA A 603 -7.94 -55.35 -5.57
CA ALA A 603 -8.26 -56.76 -5.40
C ALA A 603 -7.05 -57.59 -5.00
N ASP A 604 -5.91 -57.40 -5.67
CA ASP A 604 -4.64 -58.10 -5.39
C ASP A 604 -4.17 -57.81 -3.96
N LEU A 605 -4.25 -56.57 -3.49
CA LEU A 605 -3.88 -56.20 -2.11
C LEU A 605 -4.80 -56.85 -1.07
N ARG A 606 -6.12 -56.84 -1.29
CA ARG A 606 -7.10 -57.48 -0.39
C ARG A 606 -6.89 -58.99 -0.33
N GLN A 607 -6.72 -59.61 -1.50
CA GLN A 607 -6.45 -61.04 -1.59
C GLN A 607 -5.12 -61.41 -0.92
N ALA A 608 -4.07 -60.61 -1.11
CA ALA A 608 -2.80 -60.83 -0.41
C ALA A 608 -2.94 -60.73 1.12
N ALA A 609 -3.74 -59.77 1.62
CA ALA A 609 -4.03 -59.63 3.05
C ALA A 609 -4.79 -60.84 3.61
N GLU A 610 -5.75 -61.39 2.85
CA GLU A 610 -6.47 -62.62 3.23
C GLU A 610 -5.57 -63.86 3.21
N LEU A 611 -4.71 -64.00 2.20
CA LEU A 611 -3.81 -65.15 2.02
C LEU A 611 -2.80 -65.31 3.18
N VAL A 612 -2.37 -64.21 3.77
CA VAL A 612 -1.42 -64.22 4.90
C VAL A 612 -2.09 -64.08 6.26
N SER A 613 -3.43 -64.02 6.28
CA SER A 613 -4.23 -64.02 7.49
C SER A 613 -4.03 -65.32 8.26
N GLY A 614 -3.64 -65.21 9.54
CA GLY A 614 -3.36 -66.36 10.40
C GLY A 614 -1.92 -66.89 10.35
N ILE A 615 -1.03 -66.33 9.51
CA ILE A 615 0.40 -66.63 9.55
C ILE A 615 1.07 -65.78 10.65
N PRO A 616 1.70 -66.38 11.68
CA PRO A 616 2.37 -65.62 12.74
C PRO A 616 3.45 -64.70 12.17
N GLY A 617 3.47 -63.43 12.61
CA GLY A 617 4.42 -62.41 12.14
C GLY A 617 4.02 -61.65 10.87
N MET A 618 2.85 -61.91 10.27
CA MET A 618 2.38 -61.23 9.04
C MET A 618 1.33 -60.13 9.28
N THR A 619 0.85 -59.95 10.53
CA THR A 619 -0.24 -59.03 10.88
C THR A 619 -0.03 -57.59 10.42
N ARG A 620 1.21 -57.09 10.47
CA ARG A 620 1.55 -55.73 10.03
C ARG A 620 1.31 -55.52 8.54
N PHE A 621 1.61 -56.52 7.70
CA PHE A 621 1.34 -56.45 6.27
C PHE A 621 -0.15 -56.46 5.99
N ILE A 622 -0.96 -57.20 6.76
CA ILE A 622 -2.43 -57.21 6.61
C ILE A 622 -2.99 -55.79 6.77
N HIS A 623 -2.61 -55.09 7.84
CA HIS A 623 -3.05 -53.72 8.07
C HIS A 623 -2.55 -52.77 6.96
N GLY A 624 -1.27 -52.86 6.59
CA GLY A 624 -0.66 -52.01 5.55
C GLY A 624 -1.29 -52.20 4.17
N LEU A 625 -1.53 -53.44 3.75
CA LEU A 625 -2.19 -53.78 2.49
C LEU A 625 -3.65 -53.32 2.47
N THR A 626 -4.38 -53.51 3.59
CA THR A 626 -5.78 -53.11 3.72
C THR A 626 -5.95 -51.59 3.66
N GLU A 627 -5.09 -50.82 4.36
CA GLU A 627 -5.12 -49.36 4.28
C GLU A 627 -4.73 -48.84 2.89
N LYS A 628 -3.70 -49.40 2.26
CA LYS A 628 -3.33 -49.03 0.87
C LYS A 628 -4.47 -49.33 -0.12
N ALA A 629 -5.15 -50.46 0.03
CA ALA A 629 -6.32 -50.79 -0.77
C ALA A 629 -7.46 -49.79 -0.55
N ARG A 630 -7.78 -49.45 0.72
CA ARG A 630 -8.81 -48.47 1.08
C ARG A 630 -8.50 -47.07 0.53
N ARG A 631 -7.23 -46.65 0.54
CA ARG A 631 -6.78 -45.36 0.00
C ARG A 631 -6.87 -45.30 -1.52
N LEU A 632 -6.53 -46.38 -2.22
CA LEU A 632 -6.71 -46.47 -3.68
C LEU A 632 -8.20 -46.45 -4.06
N GLU A 633 -9.06 -47.04 -3.23
CA GLU A 633 -10.52 -47.12 -3.46
C GLU A 633 -11.23 -45.79 -3.23
N ASN A 634 -10.85 -45.03 -2.19
CA ASN A 634 -11.50 -43.75 -1.83
C ASN A 634 -10.75 -42.51 -2.33
N ARG A 635 -9.86 -42.66 -3.32
CA ARG A 635 -8.95 -41.57 -3.70
C ARG A 635 -9.72 -40.40 -4.32
N THR A 636 -9.69 -39.26 -3.64
CA THR A 636 -10.14 -37.97 -4.18
C THR A 636 -8.95 -37.10 -4.57
N PHE A 637 -8.92 -36.63 -5.80
CA PHE A 637 -7.94 -35.68 -6.31
C PHE A 637 -8.45 -34.26 -6.14
N THR A 638 -7.69 -33.40 -5.46
CA THR A 638 -8.09 -32.00 -5.23
C THR A 638 -7.54 -31.11 -6.33
N VAL A 639 -8.42 -30.38 -7.01
CA VAL A 639 -8.09 -29.50 -8.12
C VAL A 639 -8.49 -28.09 -7.75
N ALA A 640 -7.52 -27.17 -7.67
CA ALA A 640 -7.78 -25.79 -7.28
C ALA A 640 -7.82 -24.86 -8.50
N LEU A 641 -8.87 -24.05 -8.59
CA LEU A 641 -9.11 -23.10 -9.68
C LEU A 641 -8.80 -21.67 -9.24
N PHE A 642 -7.96 -20.97 -10.01
CA PHE A 642 -7.45 -19.62 -9.73
C PHE A 642 -7.60 -18.69 -10.95
N GLY A 643 -7.49 -17.38 -10.72
CA GLY A 643 -7.58 -16.34 -11.74
C GLY A 643 -8.31 -15.07 -11.27
N ALA A 644 -8.10 -13.96 -11.97
CA ALA A 644 -8.76 -12.67 -11.73
C ALA A 644 -10.30 -12.75 -11.68
N PHE A 645 -10.90 -11.73 -11.09
CA PHE A 645 -12.33 -11.51 -11.20
C PHE A 645 -12.72 -11.32 -12.67
N SER A 646 -13.87 -11.86 -13.08
CA SER A 646 -14.31 -11.89 -14.49
C SER A 646 -13.39 -12.63 -15.47
N ALA A 647 -12.38 -13.39 -15.01
CA ALA A 647 -11.58 -14.27 -15.89
C ALA A 647 -12.38 -15.48 -16.44
N GLY A 648 -13.61 -15.69 -15.95
CA GLY A 648 -14.48 -16.79 -16.32
C GLY A 648 -14.16 -18.11 -15.62
N LYS A 649 -13.65 -18.06 -14.38
CA LYS A 649 -13.38 -19.24 -13.53
C LYS A 649 -14.63 -20.12 -13.35
N SER A 650 -15.71 -19.55 -12.81
CA SER A 650 -16.95 -20.30 -12.57
C SER A 650 -17.59 -20.79 -13.88
N SER A 651 -17.47 -20.03 -14.97
CA SER A 651 -17.86 -20.49 -16.31
C SER A 651 -17.02 -21.68 -16.79
N PHE A 652 -15.71 -21.66 -16.57
CA PHE A 652 -14.82 -22.77 -16.89
C PHE A 652 -15.08 -24.00 -16.01
N ALA A 653 -15.34 -23.80 -14.72
CA ALA A 653 -15.76 -24.86 -13.80
C ALA A 653 -17.05 -25.53 -14.26
N ASN A 654 -18.06 -24.74 -14.64
CA ASN A 654 -19.31 -25.23 -15.20
C ASN A 654 -19.07 -26.02 -16.50
N ALA A 655 -18.25 -25.48 -17.42
CA ALA A 655 -17.88 -26.18 -18.65
C ALA A 655 -17.16 -27.51 -18.38
N LEU A 656 -16.27 -27.55 -17.38
CA LEU A 656 -15.56 -28.76 -16.97
C LEU A 656 -16.50 -29.80 -16.35
N MET A 657 -17.46 -29.37 -15.53
CA MET A 657 -18.50 -30.23 -14.97
C MET A 657 -19.50 -30.73 -16.03
N GLY A 658 -19.73 -29.93 -17.07
CA GLY A 658 -20.72 -30.14 -18.12
C GLY A 658 -22.13 -29.65 -17.75
N GLU A 659 -22.29 -28.91 -16.66
CA GLU A 659 -23.57 -28.43 -16.14
C GLU A 659 -23.40 -27.03 -15.52
N GLN A 660 -24.47 -26.21 -15.53
CA GLN A 660 -24.45 -24.84 -15.00
C GLN A 660 -24.82 -24.85 -13.50
N LEU A 661 -23.81 -24.92 -12.62
CA LEU A 661 -23.98 -25.09 -11.17
C LEU A 661 -23.53 -23.86 -10.38
N LEU A 662 -22.34 -23.33 -10.68
CA LEU A 662 -21.80 -22.14 -10.04
C LEU A 662 -22.35 -20.88 -10.74
N PRO A 663 -22.76 -19.84 -10.00
CA PRO A 663 -23.24 -18.61 -10.61
C PRO A 663 -22.10 -17.92 -11.38
N SER A 664 -22.36 -17.56 -12.64
CA SER A 664 -21.55 -16.60 -13.40
C SER A 664 -22.21 -15.23 -13.28
N SER A 665 -21.50 -14.25 -12.72
CA SER A 665 -21.96 -12.86 -12.71
C SER A 665 -20.78 -11.94 -13.06
N PRO A 666 -21.01 -10.86 -13.82
CA PRO A 666 -20.02 -9.81 -14.05
C PRO A 666 -19.81 -8.91 -12.82
N ASN A 667 -20.62 -9.03 -11.76
CA ASN A 667 -20.45 -8.34 -10.48
C ASN A 667 -19.62 -9.20 -9.50
N PRO A 668 -18.86 -8.63 -8.55
CA PRO A 668 -18.03 -9.40 -7.61
C PRO A 668 -18.85 -10.42 -6.80
N THR A 669 -18.86 -11.70 -7.20
CA THR A 669 -19.74 -12.74 -6.62
C THR A 669 -19.01 -13.96 -6.02
N THR A 670 -17.68 -13.91 -5.85
CA THR A 670 -16.92 -15.05 -5.31
C THR A 670 -15.95 -14.60 -4.23
N ALA A 671 -16.50 -14.16 -3.09
CA ALA A 671 -15.75 -13.91 -1.85
C ALA A 671 -15.55 -15.18 -1.00
N THR A 672 -16.18 -16.31 -1.38
CA THR A 672 -16.18 -17.55 -0.58
C THR A 672 -15.56 -18.71 -1.35
N ILE A 673 -14.86 -19.61 -0.63
CA ILE A 673 -14.27 -20.82 -1.21
C ILE A 673 -15.35 -21.87 -1.38
N ASN A 674 -15.54 -22.35 -2.61
CA ASN A 674 -16.55 -23.34 -2.96
C ASN A 674 -15.87 -24.64 -3.38
N LYS A 675 -16.12 -25.73 -2.64
CA LYS A 675 -15.64 -27.07 -2.99
C LYS A 675 -16.79 -27.89 -3.55
N ILE A 676 -16.59 -28.48 -4.72
CA ILE A 676 -17.50 -29.45 -5.33
C ILE A 676 -16.88 -30.83 -5.12
N VAL A 677 -17.53 -31.67 -4.33
CA VAL A 677 -17.01 -32.96 -3.87
C VAL A 677 -17.95 -34.11 -4.25
N PRO A 678 -17.44 -35.36 -4.36
CA PRO A 678 -18.29 -36.52 -4.64
C PRO A 678 -19.31 -36.78 -3.52
N PRO A 679 -20.57 -37.15 -3.86
CA PRO A 679 -21.56 -37.50 -2.85
C PRO A 679 -21.12 -38.72 -2.02
N THR A 680 -21.51 -38.73 -0.75
CA THR A 680 -21.22 -39.83 0.18
C THR A 680 -22.52 -40.42 0.73
N SER A 681 -22.44 -41.53 1.47
CA SER A 681 -23.59 -42.08 2.17
C SER A 681 -24.17 -41.13 3.23
N SER A 682 -23.32 -40.29 3.84
CA SER A 682 -23.72 -39.29 4.84
C SER A 682 -24.24 -38.00 4.20
N TYR A 683 -23.71 -37.61 3.04
CA TYR A 683 -24.06 -36.39 2.31
C TYR A 683 -24.44 -36.72 0.86
N PRO A 684 -25.74 -36.94 0.58
CA PRO A 684 -26.21 -37.27 -0.76
C PRO A 684 -26.11 -36.08 -1.73
N HIS A 685 -26.29 -36.37 -3.02
CA HIS A 685 -26.32 -35.38 -4.09
C HIS A 685 -27.21 -34.16 -3.74
N GLY A 686 -26.66 -32.96 -3.94
CA GLY A 686 -27.34 -31.69 -3.69
C GLY A 686 -27.24 -31.17 -2.25
N THR A 687 -26.46 -31.84 -1.39
CA THR A 687 -26.18 -31.38 -0.03
C THR A 687 -25.07 -30.35 -0.03
N VAL A 688 -25.26 -29.24 0.70
CA VAL A 688 -24.24 -28.20 0.87
C VAL A 688 -23.91 -28.08 2.36
N VAL A 689 -22.64 -28.16 2.70
CA VAL A 689 -22.12 -27.92 4.05
C VAL A 689 -21.44 -26.57 4.06
N VAL A 690 -21.92 -25.64 4.88
CA VAL A 690 -21.42 -24.27 5.00
C VAL A 690 -20.72 -24.12 6.34
N GLN A 691 -19.44 -23.78 6.32
CA GLN A 691 -18.70 -23.45 7.54
C GLN A 691 -18.74 -21.94 7.78
N MET A 692 -19.26 -21.53 8.92
CA MET A 692 -19.32 -20.13 9.33
C MET A 692 -18.02 -19.69 9.99
N LYS A 693 -17.57 -18.47 9.70
CA LYS A 693 -16.41 -17.86 10.37
C LYS A 693 -16.61 -17.79 11.87
N THR A 694 -15.52 -17.92 12.62
CA THR A 694 -15.51 -17.63 14.05
C THR A 694 -15.56 -16.12 14.30
N ALA A 695 -16.03 -15.71 15.49
CA ALA A 695 -16.06 -14.30 15.88
C ALA A 695 -14.66 -13.66 15.85
N SER A 696 -13.61 -14.42 16.18
CA SER A 696 -12.21 -13.95 16.12
C SER A 696 -11.76 -13.64 14.69
N GLN A 697 -12.07 -14.54 13.74
CA GLN A 697 -11.76 -14.33 12.32
C GLN A 697 -12.48 -13.10 11.76
N LEU A 698 -13.79 -12.97 12.05
CA LEU A 698 -14.57 -11.81 11.60
C LEU A 698 -14.06 -10.50 12.19
N LEU A 699 -13.66 -10.48 13.46
CA LEU A 699 -13.09 -9.29 14.11
C LEU A 699 -11.81 -8.83 13.41
N LYS A 700 -10.94 -9.76 13.04
CA LYS A 700 -9.71 -9.46 12.29
C LYS A 700 -10.02 -8.85 10.92
N ASP A 701 -11.01 -9.38 10.20
CA ASP A 701 -11.47 -8.84 8.91
C ASP A 701 -11.99 -7.39 9.04
N LEU A 702 -12.75 -7.13 10.11
CA LEU A 702 -13.26 -5.80 10.44
C LEU A 702 -12.14 -4.83 10.79
N GLN A 703 -11.20 -5.23 11.65
CA GLN A 703 -10.04 -4.40 12.02
C GLN A 703 -9.22 -3.98 10.80
N ASN A 704 -8.98 -4.91 9.87
CA ASN A 704 -8.26 -4.61 8.64
C ASN A 704 -8.99 -3.59 7.77
N SER A 705 -10.32 -3.69 7.67
CA SER A 705 -11.13 -2.79 6.85
C SER A 705 -11.32 -1.41 7.52
N LEU A 706 -11.46 -1.35 8.84
CA LEU A 706 -11.61 -0.11 9.60
C LEU A 706 -10.35 0.77 9.59
N ARG A 707 -9.16 0.18 9.42
CA ARG A 707 -7.89 0.93 9.30
C ARG A 707 -7.90 1.92 8.14
N TYR A 708 -8.58 1.62 7.04
CA TYR A 708 -8.72 2.51 5.88
C TYR A 708 -9.48 3.79 6.21
N PHE A 709 -10.37 3.74 7.21
CA PHE A 709 -11.13 4.88 7.71
C PHE A 709 -10.50 5.50 8.96
N HIS A 710 -9.26 5.12 9.31
CA HIS A 710 -8.57 5.54 10.52
C HIS A 710 -9.29 5.18 11.83
N LEU A 711 -10.14 4.16 11.79
CA LEU A 711 -10.87 3.65 12.95
C LEU A 711 -10.19 2.40 13.51
N LYS A 712 -10.26 2.23 14.83
CA LYS A 712 -9.69 1.09 15.55
C LYS A 712 -10.76 0.47 16.45
N ALA A 713 -10.68 -0.85 16.61
CA ALA A 713 -11.54 -1.62 17.49
C ALA A 713 -10.76 -2.82 18.04
N GLU A 714 -10.90 -3.12 19.33
CA GLU A 714 -10.29 -4.29 19.97
C GLU A 714 -11.31 -5.41 20.23
N THR A 715 -12.60 -5.06 20.29
CA THR A 715 -13.70 -6.02 20.51
C THR A 715 -14.70 -6.00 19.35
N MET A 716 -15.51 -7.05 19.24
CA MET A 716 -16.55 -7.14 18.20
C MET A 716 -17.60 -6.02 18.33
N GLU A 717 -17.97 -5.65 19.56
CA GLU A 717 -18.95 -4.61 19.82
C GLU A 717 -18.43 -3.22 19.43
N GLU A 718 -17.16 -2.93 19.75
CA GLU A 718 -16.47 -1.73 19.25
C GLU A 718 -16.33 -1.73 17.73
N ALA A 719 -16.05 -2.88 17.12
CA ALA A 719 -15.88 -3.00 15.68
C ALA A 719 -17.19 -2.69 14.96
N LEU A 720 -18.33 -3.24 15.40
CA LEU A 720 -19.64 -2.94 14.82
C LEU A 720 -20.01 -1.46 14.97
N GLY A 721 -19.78 -0.87 16.15
CA GLY A 721 -19.99 0.58 16.35
C GLY A 721 -19.07 1.45 15.49
N ALA A 722 -17.84 0.99 15.22
CA ALA A 722 -16.92 1.66 14.30
C ALA A 722 -17.35 1.49 12.84
N CYS A 723 -17.95 0.36 12.45
CA CYS A 723 -18.54 0.18 11.13
C CYS A 723 -19.64 1.21 10.89
N GLU A 724 -20.58 1.36 11.83
CA GLU A 724 -21.64 2.36 11.72
C GLU A 724 -21.10 3.78 11.58
N LYS A 725 -20.03 4.12 12.31
CA LYS A 725 -19.34 5.41 12.15
C LYS A 725 -18.69 5.57 10.77
N ALA A 726 -18.06 4.52 10.24
CA ALA A 726 -17.49 4.55 8.89
C ALA A 726 -18.57 4.77 7.82
N LEU A 727 -19.78 4.22 8.02
CA LEU A 727 -20.90 4.39 7.10
C LEU A 727 -21.48 5.82 7.07
N LEU A 728 -21.19 6.66 8.06
CA LEU A 728 -21.59 8.07 8.11
C LEU A 728 -20.67 9.00 7.27
N ILE A 729 -19.57 8.49 6.74
CA ILE A 729 -18.64 9.27 5.91
C ILE A 729 -19.30 9.52 4.54
N GLU A 730 -19.65 10.79 4.25
CA GLU A 730 -20.36 11.16 3.01
C GLU A 730 -19.52 10.99 1.74
N THR A 731 -18.20 11.19 1.85
CA THR A 731 -17.26 11.09 0.73
C THR A 731 -16.20 10.04 1.04
N VAL A 732 -16.31 8.90 0.36
CA VAL A 732 -15.39 7.77 0.47
C VAL A 732 -14.41 7.81 -0.68
N GLU A 733 -13.11 7.68 -0.39
CA GLU A 733 -12.09 7.63 -1.45
C GLU A 733 -12.18 6.32 -2.25
N ALA A 734 -11.63 6.35 -3.47
CA ALA A 734 -11.51 5.20 -4.37
C ALA A 734 -11.08 3.89 -3.68
N LYS A 735 -9.95 3.97 -2.95
CA LYS A 735 -9.31 2.88 -2.21
C LYS A 735 -10.11 2.40 -0.99
N GLU A 736 -11.03 3.21 -0.47
CA GLU A 736 -11.82 2.92 0.73
C GLU A 736 -13.15 2.22 0.38
N LYS A 737 -13.63 2.40 -0.85
CA LYS A 737 -14.93 1.90 -1.33
C LYS A 737 -15.15 0.37 -1.15
N PRO A 738 -14.15 -0.50 -1.43
CA PRO A 738 -14.30 -1.94 -1.22
C PRO A 738 -14.47 -2.29 0.26
N HIS A 739 -13.72 -1.61 1.13
CA HIS A 739 -13.86 -1.74 2.57
C HIS A 739 -15.20 -1.21 3.05
N TYR A 740 -15.66 -0.07 2.53
CA TYR A 740 -16.99 0.49 2.83
C TYR A 740 -18.11 -0.50 2.55
N THR A 741 -18.10 -1.12 1.36
CA THR A 741 -19.13 -2.10 0.93
C THR A 741 -19.13 -3.35 1.81
N PHE A 742 -17.94 -3.82 2.21
CA PHE A 742 -17.84 -4.92 3.17
C PHE A 742 -18.38 -4.54 4.55
N LEU A 743 -17.99 -3.39 5.09
CA LEU A 743 -18.49 -2.91 6.40
C LEU A 743 -20.01 -2.75 6.37
N GLN A 744 -20.55 -2.23 5.26
CA GLN A 744 -22.00 -2.14 5.03
C GLN A 744 -22.65 -3.52 5.07
N SER A 745 -22.11 -4.49 4.34
CA SER A 745 -22.65 -5.86 4.28
C SER A 745 -22.64 -6.53 5.66
N VAL A 746 -21.57 -6.32 6.44
CA VAL A 746 -21.50 -6.83 7.82
C VAL A 746 -22.57 -6.18 8.71
N VAL A 747 -22.73 -4.87 8.66
CA VAL A 747 -23.74 -4.17 9.48
C VAL A 747 -25.16 -4.66 9.17
N HIS A 748 -25.48 -4.90 7.89
CA HIS A 748 -26.81 -5.37 7.49
C HIS A 748 -27.05 -6.85 7.81
N GLY A 749 -26.03 -7.72 7.71
CA GLY A 749 -26.20 -9.16 7.89
C GLY A 749 -25.86 -9.73 9.27
N TYR A 750 -25.09 -9.03 10.11
CA TYR A 750 -24.55 -9.58 11.37
C TYR A 750 -25.64 -10.06 12.34
N ALA A 751 -26.77 -9.34 12.41
CA ALA A 751 -27.87 -9.67 13.31
C ALA A 751 -28.45 -11.08 13.05
N ASP A 752 -28.46 -11.51 11.78
CA ASP A 752 -29.05 -12.77 11.34
C ASP A 752 -28.11 -13.97 11.53
N VAL A 753 -26.80 -13.73 11.59
CA VAL A 753 -25.78 -14.80 11.61
C VAL A 753 -25.01 -14.93 12.93
N LYS A 754 -25.15 -13.98 13.85
CA LYS A 754 -24.35 -13.93 15.09
C LYS A 754 -24.39 -15.24 15.90
N ASP A 755 -25.54 -15.93 15.92
CA ASP A 755 -25.77 -17.12 16.74
C ASP A 755 -25.21 -18.40 16.09
N VAL A 756 -24.85 -18.33 14.80
CA VAL A 756 -24.30 -19.47 14.03
C VAL A 756 -22.82 -19.30 13.69
N LEU A 757 -22.17 -18.21 14.10
CA LEU A 757 -20.72 -18.01 13.90
C LEU A 757 -19.91 -19.15 14.54
N GLY A 758 -18.94 -19.67 13.79
CA GLY A 758 -18.09 -20.80 14.17
C GLY A 758 -18.75 -22.18 14.09
N THR A 759 -20.01 -22.27 13.64
CA THR A 759 -20.73 -23.54 13.45
C THR A 759 -20.75 -24.00 11.99
N SER A 760 -21.14 -25.25 11.75
CA SER A 760 -21.33 -25.81 10.41
C SER A 760 -22.83 -25.99 10.15
N LEU A 761 -23.31 -25.47 9.02
CA LEU A 761 -24.70 -25.52 8.59
C LEU A 761 -24.85 -26.49 7.41
N GLN A 762 -25.98 -27.18 7.33
CA GLN A 762 -26.33 -28.01 6.17
C GLN A 762 -27.52 -27.37 5.46
N ILE A 763 -27.33 -27.00 4.19
CA ILE A 763 -28.33 -26.35 3.33
C ILE A 763 -28.52 -27.12 2.02
N GLY A 764 -29.57 -26.77 1.27
CA GLY A 764 -29.84 -27.31 -0.07
C GLY A 764 -29.33 -26.44 -1.22
N LEU A 765 -29.44 -26.94 -2.45
CA LEU A 765 -29.03 -26.26 -3.68
C LEU A 765 -29.70 -24.89 -3.90
N ASP A 766 -30.97 -24.73 -3.53
CA ASP A 766 -31.69 -23.46 -3.72
C ASP A 766 -31.13 -22.34 -2.81
N GLU A 767 -30.71 -22.71 -1.59
CA GLU A 767 -30.09 -21.77 -0.65
C GLU A 767 -28.61 -21.51 -0.97
N PHE A 768 -27.92 -22.48 -1.57
CA PHE A 768 -26.51 -22.35 -1.97
C PHE A 768 -26.26 -21.11 -2.83
N GLN A 769 -27.14 -20.83 -3.80
CA GLN A 769 -26.99 -19.65 -4.66
C GLN A 769 -27.00 -18.34 -3.86
N GLN A 770 -27.77 -18.25 -2.77
CA GLN A 770 -27.81 -17.05 -1.93
C GLN A 770 -26.51 -16.88 -1.15
N TYR A 771 -25.94 -17.95 -0.61
CA TYR A 771 -24.68 -17.89 0.13
C TYR A 771 -23.45 -17.63 -0.75
N VAL A 772 -23.56 -17.85 -2.06
CA VAL A 772 -22.52 -17.49 -3.03
C VAL A 772 -22.69 -16.06 -3.55
N ALA A 773 -23.92 -15.64 -3.89
CA ALA A 773 -24.16 -14.38 -4.62
C ALA A 773 -24.48 -13.16 -3.73
N ASP A 774 -25.03 -13.37 -2.53
CA ASP A 774 -25.43 -12.27 -1.63
C ASP A 774 -24.32 -11.95 -0.61
N GLU A 775 -23.66 -10.80 -0.78
CA GLU A 775 -22.53 -10.38 0.06
C GLU A 775 -22.94 -10.19 1.53
N THR A 776 -24.22 -9.93 1.83
CA THR A 776 -24.73 -9.83 3.21
C THR A 776 -24.71 -11.18 3.95
N LYS A 777 -24.58 -12.29 3.23
CA LYS A 777 -24.39 -13.64 3.79
C LYS A 777 -22.98 -14.17 3.54
N ALA A 778 -22.48 -14.02 2.31
CA ALA A 778 -21.21 -14.58 1.85
C ALA A 778 -20.01 -14.11 2.69
N CYS A 779 -20.02 -12.86 3.17
CA CYS A 779 -18.91 -12.30 3.94
C CYS A 779 -18.66 -12.98 5.30
N PHE A 780 -19.65 -13.72 5.81
CA PHE A 780 -19.61 -14.50 7.06
C PHE A 780 -19.22 -15.97 6.87
N VAL A 781 -19.14 -16.44 5.62
CA VAL A 781 -18.80 -17.82 5.30
C VAL A 781 -17.29 -17.99 5.20
N GLU A 782 -16.77 -19.07 5.77
CA GLU A 782 -15.35 -19.45 5.66
C GLU A 782 -15.10 -20.32 4.42
N TRP A 783 -15.89 -21.39 4.27
CA TRP A 783 -15.89 -22.27 3.09
C TRP A 783 -17.22 -22.99 2.93
N MET A 784 -17.49 -23.50 1.73
CA MET A 784 -18.64 -24.33 1.41
C MET A 784 -18.23 -25.62 0.71
N GLU A 785 -18.88 -26.73 1.05
CA GLU A 785 -18.73 -28.04 0.41
C GLU A 785 -20.06 -28.50 -0.19
N LEU A 786 -20.15 -28.49 -1.51
CA LEU A 786 -21.27 -28.98 -2.29
C LEU A 786 -21.01 -30.41 -2.75
N TYR A 787 -21.78 -31.35 -2.19
CA TYR A 787 -21.77 -32.76 -2.55
C TYR A 787 -22.62 -32.96 -3.79
N TYR A 788 -22.00 -33.12 -4.96
CA TYR A 788 -22.68 -33.09 -6.25
C TYR A 788 -22.19 -34.19 -7.20
N ASP A 789 -23.12 -34.81 -7.91
CA ASP A 789 -22.83 -35.92 -8.83
C ASP A 789 -22.72 -35.37 -10.25
N CYS A 790 -21.51 -35.26 -10.79
CA CYS A 790 -21.24 -34.78 -12.13
C CYS A 790 -20.11 -35.59 -12.80
N ALA A 791 -19.82 -35.30 -14.08
CA ALA A 791 -18.80 -36.01 -14.84
C ALA A 791 -17.41 -35.98 -14.17
N LEU A 792 -17.10 -34.91 -13.45
CA LEU A 792 -15.84 -34.69 -12.76
C LEU A 792 -15.79 -35.40 -11.40
N THR A 793 -16.83 -35.31 -10.56
CA THR A 793 -16.84 -35.98 -9.24
C THR A 793 -16.94 -37.50 -9.34
N ARG A 794 -17.54 -38.04 -10.41
CA ARG A 794 -17.51 -39.48 -10.74
C ARG A 794 -16.12 -40.01 -11.07
N GLN A 795 -15.18 -39.12 -11.41
CA GLN A 795 -13.77 -39.44 -11.60
C GLN A 795 -12.97 -39.34 -10.30
N GLY A 796 -13.63 -39.13 -9.15
CA GLY A 796 -12.95 -38.92 -7.88
C GLY A 796 -12.23 -37.57 -7.81
N ILE A 797 -12.66 -36.58 -8.59
CA ILE A 797 -12.06 -35.24 -8.55
C ILE A 797 -12.93 -34.33 -7.68
N ALA A 798 -12.29 -33.64 -6.74
CA ALA A 798 -12.87 -32.55 -5.97
C ALA A 798 -12.37 -31.22 -6.56
N LEU A 799 -13.29 -30.38 -7.04
CA LEU A 799 -12.97 -29.07 -7.61
C LEU A 799 -13.14 -27.99 -6.55
N VAL A 800 -12.10 -27.20 -6.33
CA VAL A 800 -12.11 -26.06 -5.41
C VAL A 800 -12.10 -24.79 -6.25
N ASP A 801 -13.20 -24.06 -6.28
CA ASP A 801 -13.27 -22.70 -6.83
C ASP A 801 -12.82 -21.72 -5.74
N THR A 802 -11.69 -21.04 -6.00
CA THR A 802 -11.12 -20.08 -5.06
C THR A 802 -11.52 -18.64 -5.43
N PRO A 803 -11.67 -17.74 -4.43
CA PRO A 803 -11.91 -16.32 -4.67
C PRO A 803 -10.89 -15.72 -5.64
N GLY A 804 -11.32 -14.74 -6.45
CA GLY A 804 -10.44 -14.09 -7.42
C GLY A 804 -9.24 -13.39 -6.79
N ALA A 805 -8.11 -13.35 -7.51
CA ALA A 805 -6.88 -12.68 -7.09
C ALA A 805 -7.10 -11.16 -6.84
N ASP A 806 -8.08 -10.55 -7.51
CA ASP A 806 -8.44 -9.13 -7.36
C ASP A 806 -9.27 -8.83 -6.09
N SER A 807 -9.55 -9.81 -5.22
CA SER A 807 -10.23 -9.50 -3.95
C SER A 807 -9.31 -8.60 -3.11
N ILE A 808 -9.69 -7.33 -3.01
CA ILE A 808 -8.99 -6.19 -2.40
C ILE A 808 -8.64 -6.39 -0.91
N ASN A 809 -8.95 -7.56 -0.37
CA ASN A 809 -8.67 -7.89 1.00
C ASN A 809 -7.54 -8.93 1.06
N ALA A 810 -6.56 -8.65 1.92
CA ALA A 810 -5.62 -9.63 2.48
C ALA A 810 -6.28 -10.89 3.12
N ARG A 811 -7.61 -11.02 3.02
CA ARG A 811 -8.46 -12.15 3.46
C ARG A 811 -8.21 -13.46 2.70
N HIS A 812 -7.72 -13.43 1.45
CA HIS A 812 -7.68 -14.63 0.60
C HIS A 812 -6.28 -15.12 0.20
N THR A 813 -5.22 -14.33 0.36
CA THR A 813 -3.86 -14.70 -0.06
C THR A 813 -3.26 -15.85 0.75
N GLY A 814 -3.55 -15.93 2.05
CA GLY A 814 -3.11 -17.06 2.89
C GLY A 814 -3.82 -18.38 2.53
N VAL A 815 -5.13 -18.32 2.26
CA VAL A 815 -5.92 -19.52 1.95
C VAL A 815 -5.62 -20.04 0.54
N ALA A 816 -5.46 -19.14 -0.43
CA ALA A 816 -5.01 -19.50 -1.78
C ALA A 816 -3.67 -20.27 -1.75
N PHE A 817 -2.74 -19.86 -0.90
CA PHE A 817 -1.45 -20.52 -0.72
C PHE A 817 -1.57 -21.95 -0.15
N GLU A 818 -2.48 -22.16 0.81
CA GLU A 818 -2.74 -23.50 1.37
C GLU A 818 -3.30 -24.46 0.30
N TYR A 819 -4.23 -23.99 -0.53
CA TYR A 819 -4.73 -24.79 -1.65
C TYR A 819 -3.66 -25.07 -2.70
N ILE A 820 -2.77 -24.14 -3.00
CA ILE A 820 -1.63 -24.41 -3.89
C ILE A 820 -0.72 -25.50 -3.31
N LYS A 821 -0.43 -25.45 -1.99
CA LYS A 821 0.40 -26.44 -1.30
C LYS A 821 -0.20 -27.85 -1.40
N ASN A 822 -1.49 -27.96 -1.11
CA ASN A 822 -2.17 -29.25 -0.91
C ASN A 822 -2.93 -29.79 -2.14
N ALA A 823 -3.16 -28.99 -3.19
CA ALA A 823 -3.85 -29.46 -4.39
C ALA A 823 -2.98 -30.41 -5.23
N ASP A 824 -3.63 -31.43 -5.80
CA ASP A 824 -3.03 -32.37 -6.74
C ASP A 824 -2.81 -31.73 -8.12
N ALA A 825 -3.68 -30.78 -8.50
CA ALA A 825 -3.53 -29.95 -9.70
C ALA A 825 -4.04 -28.53 -9.50
N VAL A 826 -3.45 -27.59 -10.22
CA VAL A 826 -3.76 -26.16 -10.17
C VAL A 826 -4.17 -25.69 -11.57
N LEU A 827 -5.36 -25.10 -11.68
CA LEU A 827 -5.91 -24.55 -12.92
C LEU A 827 -5.94 -23.02 -12.79
N PHE A 828 -5.21 -22.31 -13.64
CA PHE A 828 -5.17 -20.85 -13.66
C PHE A 828 -5.88 -20.32 -14.89
N VAL A 829 -6.97 -19.58 -14.71
CA VAL A 829 -7.81 -19.03 -15.79
C VAL A 829 -7.54 -17.55 -15.98
N THR A 830 -7.23 -17.14 -17.20
CA THR A 830 -7.05 -15.75 -17.62
C THR A 830 -7.97 -15.43 -18.80
N TYR A 831 -8.42 -14.18 -18.92
CA TYR A 831 -9.35 -13.76 -19.96
C TYR A 831 -8.61 -13.32 -21.23
N TYR A 832 -9.11 -13.69 -22.42
CA TYR A 832 -8.47 -13.40 -23.72
C TYR A 832 -8.10 -11.92 -23.93
N ASN A 833 -9.02 -10.99 -23.65
CA ASN A 833 -8.79 -9.54 -23.86
C ASN A 833 -7.92 -8.87 -22.79
N HIS A 834 -7.80 -9.50 -21.61
CA HIS A 834 -7.15 -8.92 -20.43
C HIS A 834 -6.26 -9.98 -19.80
N ALA A 835 -5.23 -10.39 -20.54
CA ALA A 835 -4.24 -11.31 -20.04
C ALA A 835 -3.47 -10.67 -18.87
N PHE A 836 -3.66 -11.23 -17.67
CA PHE A 836 -2.96 -10.90 -16.42
C PHE A 836 -3.24 -9.48 -15.88
N SER A 837 -4.32 -9.37 -15.08
CA SER A 837 -4.58 -8.17 -14.28
C SER A 837 -3.39 -7.84 -13.35
N LYS A 838 -3.38 -6.64 -12.75
CA LYS A 838 -2.36 -6.30 -11.73
C LYS A 838 -2.32 -7.35 -10.61
N ALA A 839 -3.47 -7.84 -10.14
CA ALA A 839 -3.51 -8.84 -9.09
C ALA A 839 -3.09 -10.23 -9.58
N ASP A 840 -3.43 -10.61 -10.83
CA ASP A 840 -2.95 -11.86 -11.43
C ASP A 840 -1.42 -11.92 -11.45
N ARG A 841 -0.75 -10.80 -11.78
CA ARG A 841 0.71 -10.75 -11.82
C ARG A 841 1.33 -11.02 -10.45
N GLU A 842 0.82 -10.36 -9.40
CA GLU A 842 1.33 -10.58 -8.05
C GLU A 842 1.16 -12.04 -7.62
N PHE A 843 -0.01 -12.61 -7.91
CA PHE A 843 -0.29 -14.00 -7.62
C PHE A 843 0.59 -14.98 -8.42
N LEU A 844 0.82 -14.72 -9.71
CA LEU A 844 1.67 -15.54 -10.58
C LEU A 844 3.15 -15.45 -10.19
N ILE A 845 3.62 -14.28 -9.76
CA ILE A 845 4.96 -14.11 -9.19
C ILE A 845 5.10 -14.98 -7.93
N GLN A 846 4.10 -14.97 -7.05
CA GLN A 846 4.09 -15.82 -5.85
C GLN A 846 4.12 -17.31 -6.20
N LEU A 847 3.32 -17.74 -7.18
CA LEU A 847 3.35 -19.11 -7.72
C LEU A 847 4.71 -19.48 -8.29
N GLY A 848 5.32 -18.58 -9.07
CA GLY A 848 6.67 -18.76 -9.64
C GLY A 848 7.72 -19.03 -8.56
N ARG A 849 7.63 -18.37 -7.39
CA ARG A 849 8.56 -18.58 -6.26
C ARG A 849 8.54 -19.99 -5.69
N VAL A 850 7.38 -20.64 -5.74
CA VAL A 850 7.14 -21.95 -5.13
C VAL A 850 7.09 -23.09 -6.14
N LYS A 851 7.05 -22.80 -7.45
CA LYS A 851 7.01 -23.80 -8.53
C LYS A 851 8.04 -24.92 -8.34
N ASP A 852 9.29 -24.55 -8.08
CA ASP A 852 10.37 -25.53 -7.96
C ASP A 852 10.24 -26.42 -6.72
N THR A 853 9.42 -26.06 -5.72
CA THR A 853 9.21 -26.90 -4.53
C THR A 853 8.32 -28.11 -4.79
N PHE A 854 7.52 -28.09 -5.85
CA PHE A 854 6.66 -29.21 -6.22
C PHE A 854 7.44 -30.31 -6.95
N SER A 855 7.07 -31.58 -6.71
CA SER A 855 7.72 -32.74 -7.34
C SER A 855 7.30 -32.96 -8.79
N MET A 856 6.16 -32.40 -9.21
CA MET A 856 5.60 -32.50 -10.56
C MET A 856 5.03 -31.14 -11.00
N ASP A 857 5.09 -30.85 -12.30
CA ASP A 857 4.46 -29.65 -12.87
C ASP A 857 2.95 -29.86 -12.98
N LYS A 858 2.28 -29.56 -11.86
CA LYS A 858 0.86 -29.75 -11.63
C LYS A 858 -0.01 -28.56 -12.07
N MET A 859 0.57 -27.58 -12.78
CA MET A 859 -0.08 -26.32 -13.13
C MET A 859 -0.53 -26.29 -14.60
N PHE A 860 -1.77 -25.85 -14.82
CA PHE A 860 -2.39 -25.68 -16.13
C PHE A 860 -2.89 -24.24 -16.26
N PHE A 861 -2.61 -23.61 -17.40
CA PHE A 861 -3.00 -22.23 -17.70
C PHE A 861 -4.03 -22.22 -18.81
N ILE A 862 -5.12 -21.49 -18.60
CA ILE A 862 -6.28 -21.44 -19.49
C ILE A 862 -6.47 -19.99 -19.96
N VAL A 863 -6.29 -19.75 -21.25
CA VAL A 863 -6.73 -18.51 -21.93
C VAL A 863 -8.18 -18.71 -22.35
N ASN A 864 -9.09 -18.22 -21.52
CA ASN A 864 -10.53 -18.36 -21.70
C ASN A 864 -11.09 -17.30 -22.65
N ALA A 865 -12.27 -17.56 -23.21
CA ALA A 865 -12.92 -16.72 -24.22
C ALA A 865 -12.10 -16.56 -25.52
N ALA A 866 -11.37 -17.61 -25.93
CA ALA A 866 -10.61 -17.63 -27.18
C ALA A 866 -11.49 -17.49 -28.45
N ASP A 867 -12.81 -17.67 -28.33
CA ASP A 867 -13.79 -17.42 -29.39
C ASP A 867 -13.96 -15.92 -29.76
N LEU A 868 -13.34 -15.03 -28.98
CA LEU A 868 -13.28 -13.60 -29.27
C LEU A 868 -12.22 -13.22 -30.31
N ALA A 869 -11.27 -14.11 -30.62
CA ALA A 869 -10.24 -13.85 -31.62
C ALA A 869 -10.85 -13.67 -33.02
N ASN A 870 -10.42 -12.63 -33.76
CA ASN A 870 -10.90 -12.37 -35.12
C ASN A 870 -10.14 -13.20 -36.17
N SER A 871 -8.93 -13.65 -35.85
CA SER A 871 -8.12 -14.51 -36.71
C SER A 871 -7.28 -15.50 -35.92
N GLN A 872 -6.81 -16.55 -36.58
CA GLN A 872 -5.88 -17.53 -36.00
C GLN A 872 -4.54 -16.89 -35.60
N GLU A 873 -4.05 -15.94 -36.39
CA GLU A 873 -2.81 -15.20 -36.13
C GLU A 873 -2.92 -14.33 -34.86
N GLU A 874 -4.09 -13.71 -34.64
CA GLU A 874 -4.38 -12.93 -33.43
C GLU A 874 -4.36 -13.82 -32.18
N LEU A 875 -5.00 -15.00 -32.26
CA LEU A 875 -4.99 -15.99 -31.19
C LEU A 875 -3.57 -16.47 -30.85
N GLU A 876 -2.76 -16.75 -31.87
CA GLU A 876 -1.35 -17.15 -31.70
C GLU A 876 -0.51 -16.05 -31.06
N THR A 877 -0.73 -14.80 -31.44
CA THR A 877 -0.02 -13.65 -30.86
C THR A 877 -0.39 -13.47 -29.39
N VAL A 878 -1.69 -13.56 -29.02
CA VAL A 878 -2.13 -13.43 -27.62
C VAL A 878 -1.58 -14.59 -26.78
N THR A 879 -1.66 -15.81 -27.29
CA THR A 879 -1.15 -17.01 -26.59
C THR A 879 0.37 -16.94 -26.40
N SER A 880 1.11 -16.42 -27.37
CA SER A 880 2.57 -16.21 -27.28
C SER A 880 2.91 -15.15 -26.23
N TYR A 881 2.19 -14.02 -26.23
CA TYR A 881 2.34 -12.98 -25.20
C TYR A 881 2.09 -13.53 -23.80
N VAL A 882 1.00 -14.27 -23.60
CA VAL A 882 0.67 -14.92 -22.32
C VAL A 882 1.80 -15.85 -21.88
N LYS A 883 2.34 -16.65 -22.81
CA LYS A 883 3.46 -17.56 -22.52
C LYS A 883 4.72 -16.80 -22.09
N GLU A 884 5.10 -15.75 -22.81
CA GLU A 884 6.27 -14.92 -22.47
C GLU A 884 6.12 -14.25 -21.09
N GLN A 885 4.92 -13.76 -20.76
CA GLN A 885 4.65 -13.18 -19.44
C GLN A 885 4.76 -14.23 -18.32
N LEU A 886 4.22 -15.44 -18.52
CA LEU A 886 4.37 -16.54 -17.54
C LEU A 886 5.84 -16.89 -17.31
N GLU A 887 6.64 -16.94 -18.38
CA GLU A 887 8.08 -17.17 -18.28
C GLU A 887 8.78 -16.04 -17.51
N HIS A 888 8.37 -14.78 -17.73
CA HIS A 888 8.86 -13.63 -16.98
C HIS A 888 8.53 -13.71 -15.49
N PHE A 889 7.36 -14.24 -15.12
CA PHE A 889 6.97 -14.50 -13.72
C PHE A 889 7.66 -15.73 -13.09
N GLY A 890 8.60 -16.37 -13.81
CA GLY A 890 9.35 -17.53 -13.32
C GLY A 890 8.67 -18.87 -13.58
N ILE A 891 7.56 -18.90 -14.32
CA ILE A 891 6.82 -20.13 -14.65
C ILE A 891 7.35 -20.64 -15.99
N ARG A 892 8.43 -21.44 -15.93
CA ARG A 892 9.05 -22.05 -17.13
C ARG A 892 8.21 -23.19 -17.67
N PHE A 893 8.11 -23.33 -18.99
CA PHE A 893 7.34 -24.39 -19.66
C PHE A 893 5.85 -24.49 -19.24
N PRO A 894 5.06 -23.40 -19.29
CA PRO A 894 3.67 -23.44 -18.85
C PRO A 894 2.81 -24.34 -19.75
N ARG A 895 1.99 -25.22 -19.14
CA ARG A 895 0.94 -25.98 -19.86
C ARG A 895 -0.21 -25.03 -20.22
N LEU A 896 -0.12 -24.37 -21.37
CA LEU A 896 -1.04 -23.31 -21.78
C LEU A 896 -2.08 -23.81 -22.80
N TYR A 897 -3.36 -23.53 -22.54
CA TYR A 897 -4.50 -23.93 -23.37
C TYR A 897 -5.38 -22.72 -23.68
N ALA A 898 -5.64 -22.45 -24.95
CA ALA A 898 -6.64 -21.47 -25.37
C ALA A 898 -7.97 -22.16 -25.66
N LEU A 899 -9.05 -21.72 -25.01
CA LEU A 899 -10.38 -22.34 -25.13
C LEU A 899 -11.51 -21.34 -24.87
N SER A 900 -12.74 -21.76 -25.19
CA SER A 900 -13.96 -21.04 -24.83
C SER A 900 -14.83 -21.89 -23.91
N SER A 901 -14.91 -21.50 -22.64
CA SER A 901 -15.75 -22.19 -21.65
C SER A 901 -17.23 -22.19 -22.04
N ARG A 902 -17.69 -21.11 -22.69
CA ARG A 902 -19.07 -21.00 -23.17
C ARG A 902 -19.37 -22.06 -24.23
N LEU A 903 -18.57 -22.09 -25.29
CA LEU A 903 -18.75 -23.07 -26.37
C LEU A 903 -18.59 -24.51 -25.85
N ALA A 904 -17.70 -24.72 -24.87
CA ALA A 904 -17.52 -26.02 -24.23
C ALA A 904 -18.73 -26.48 -23.41
N LEU A 905 -19.39 -25.56 -22.69
CA LEU A 905 -20.61 -25.87 -21.94
C LEU A 905 -21.77 -26.17 -22.90
N GLU A 906 -21.92 -25.37 -23.97
CA GLU A 906 -22.90 -25.59 -25.04
C GLU A 906 -22.70 -26.97 -25.71
N GLU A 907 -21.46 -27.32 -26.08
CA GLU A 907 -21.10 -28.63 -26.64
C GLU A 907 -21.51 -29.82 -25.75
N LYS A 908 -21.46 -29.65 -24.42
CA LYS A 908 -21.73 -30.71 -23.44
C LYS A 908 -23.22 -30.79 -23.05
N THR A 909 -23.92 -29.66 -23.05
CA THR A 909 -25.33 -29.57 -22.61
C THR A 909 -26.33 -29.76 -23.75
N GLU A 910 -26.02 -29.33 -24.98
CA GLU A 910 -26.95 -29.40 -26.12
C GLU A 910 -26.55 -30.46 -27.17
N LYS A 911 -27.46 -31.41 -27.43
CA LYS A 911 -27.31 -32.40 -28.52
C LYS A 911 -27.73 -31.79 -29.86
N LYS A 912 -26.76 -31.28 -30.61
CA LYS A 912 -26.80 -30.86 -32.04
C LYS A 912 -27.57 -29.56 -32.35
N GLN A 913 -26.84 -28.53 -32.77
CA GLN A 913 -27.07 -27.77 -34.01
C GLN A 913 -25.89 -26.83 -34.29
N GLN A 914 -25.83 -26.22 -35.49
CA GLN A 914 -24.69 -25.46 -36.02
C GLN A 914 -24.17 -24.37 -35.06
N HIS A 915 -23.15 -24.69 -34.25
CA HIS A 915 -22.49 -23.69 -33.42
C HIS A 915 -21.54 -22.85 -34.29
N HIS A 916 -21.62 -21.53 -34.14
CA HIS A 916 -20.65 -20.63 -34.71
C HIS A 916 -19.48 -20.50 -33.71
N TYR A 917 -18.42 -21.28 -33.95
CA TYR A 917 -17.21 -21.31 -33.12
C TYR A 917 -16.27 -20.10 -33.35
N GLY A 918 -16.72 -19.09 -34.10
CA GLY A 918 -15.85 -18.03 -34.58
C GLY A 918 -14.73 -18.61 -35.45
N ILE A 919 -13.47 -18.35 -35.09
CA ILE A 919 -12.28 -18.91 -35.75
C ILE A 919 -11.90 -20.30 -35.22
N LEU A 920 -12.45 -20.73 -34.09
CA LEU A 920 -12.16 -22.03 -33.51
C LEU A 920 -12.88 -23.14 -34.30
N ARG A 921 -12.33 -24.35 -34.31
CA ARG A 921 -13.02 -25.52 -34.91
C ARG A 921 -13.91 -26.26 -33.92
N GLU A 922 -13.55 -26.18 -32.65
CA GLU A 922 -14.19 -26.77 -31.47
C GLU A 922 -13.85 -25.85 -30.28
N SER A 923 -14.50 -26.01 -29.14
CA SER A 923 -14.29 -25.14 -27.97
C SER A 923 -12.85 -25.10 -27.43
N GLY A 924 -12.00 -26.06 -27.80
CA GLY A 924 -10.63 -26.23 -27.29
C GLY A 924 -10.55 -26.96 -25.95
N ILE A 925 -11.69 -27.21 -25.28
CA ILE A 925 -11.70 -27.88 -23.96
C ILE A 925 -11.21 -29.32 -24.01
N ARG A 926 -11.40 -30.00 -25.14
CA ARG A 926 -11.05 -31.42 -25.29
C ARG A 926 -9.55 -31.66 -25.18
N ALA A 927 -8.73 -30.82 -25.82
CA ALA A 927 -7.28 -30.94 -25.74
C ALA A 927 -6.78 -30.75 -24.29
N PHE A 928 -7.39 -29.81 -23.56
CA PHE A 928 -7.14 -29.64 -22.13
C PHE A 928 -7.59 -30.86 -21.32
N GLU A 929 -8.83 -31.35 -21.48
CA GLU A 929 -9.36 -32.49 -20.73
C GLU A 929 -8.54 -33.76 -20.95
N GLU A 930 -8.10 -34.01 -22.19
CA GLU A 930 -7.28 -35.19 -22.52
C GLU A 930 -5.91 -35.15 -21.82
N ASP A 931 -5.23 -34.00 -21.76
CA ASP A 931 -3.97 -33.85 -21.02
C ASP A 931 -4.19 -33.87 -19.50
N PHE A 932 -5.21 -33.15 -19.03
CA PHE A 932 -5.56 -33.03 -17.62
C PHE A 932 -5.95 -34.40 -17.02
N ILE A 933 -6.83 -35.15 -17.68
CA ILE A 933 -7.22 -36.50 -17.24
C ILE A 933 -6.02 -37.44 -17.33
N ARG A 934 -5.17 -37.34 -18.35
CA ARG A 934 -3.94 -38.16 -18.44
C ARG A 934 -2.99 -37.91 -17.28
N PHE A 935 -2.83 -36.65 -16.86
CA PHE A 935 -2.03 -36.29 -15.70
C PHE A 935 -2.62 -36.88 -14.40
N ILE A 936 -3.92 -36.65 -14.13
CA ILE A 936 -4.59 -37.12 -12.91
C ILE A 936 -4.68 -38.65 -12.86
N MET A 937 -5.23 -39.26 -13.91
CA MET A 937 -5.50 -40.71 -13.96
C MET A 937 -4.29 -41.53 -14.35
N GLY A 938 -3.34 -40.99 -15.10
CA GLY A 938 -2.13 -41.70 -15.51
C GLY A 938 -1.02 -41.54 -14.47
N GLU A 939 -0.41 -40.36 -14.45
CA GLU A 939 0.82 -40.11 -13.68
C GLU A 939 0.60 -40.30 -12.17
N LEU A 940 -0.40 -39.64 -11.58
CA LEU A 940 -0.64 -39.72 -10.13
C LEU A 940 -1.15 -41.09 -9.66
N THR A 941 -1.91 -41.80 -10.50
CA THR A 941 -2.46 -43.12 -10.15
C THR A 941 -1.40 -44.20 -10.26
N ASN A 942 -0.58 -44.18 -11.31
CA ASN A 942 0.51 -45.15 -11.49
C ASN A 942 1.52 -45.10 -10.35
N VAL A 943 1.84 -43.91 -9.82
CA VAL A 943 2.73 -43.77 -8.65
C VAL A 943 2.15 -44.50 -7.43
N ALA A 944 0.86 -44.33 -7.14
CA ALA A 944 0.23 -44.99 -6.00
C ALA A 944 0.10 -46.51 -6.18
N VAL A 945 -0.21 -46.98 -7.40
CA VAL A 945 -0.28 -48.41 -7.73
C VAL A 945 1.11 -49.06 -7.63
N ALA A 946 2.17 -48.38 -8.08
CA ALA A 946 3.54 -48.87 -7.94
C ALA A 946 3.94 -49.01 -6.46
N GLU A 947 3.59 -48.02 -5.61
CA GLU A 947 3.81 -48.09 -4.17
C GLU A 947 3.01 -49.20 -3.48
N ALA A 948 1.84 -49.57 -4.02
CA ALA A 948 1.04 -50.69 -3.55
C ALA A 948 1.70 -52.04 -3.87
N TYR A 949 2.08 -52.28 -5.13
CA TYR A 949 2.73 -53.53 -5.51
C TYR A 949 4.13 -53.69 -4.90
N ALA A 950 4.83 -52.59 -4.59
CA ALA A 950 6.08 -52.64 -3.83
C ALA A 950 5.87 -53.28 -2.44
N GLU A 951 4.75 -53.01 -1.76
CA GLU A 951 4.40 -53.64 -0.47
C GLU A 951 4.16 -55.14 -0.63
N LEU A 952 3.49 -55.55 -1.72
CA LEU A 952 3.19 -56.95 -2.00
C LEU A 952 4.47 -57.74 -2.33
N LYS A 953 5.42 -57.13 -3.06
CA LYS A 953 6.76 -57.69 -3.28
C LYS A 953 7.52 -57.89 -1.96
N ARG A 954 7.41 -56.92 -1.03
CA ARG A 954 8.01 -57.02 0.32
C ARG A 954 7.44 -58.19 1.11
N LEU A 955 6.11 -58.30 1.17
CA LEU A 955 5.42 -59.40 1.84
C LEU A 955 5.92 -60.77 1.33
N ARG A 956 6.01 -60.94 0.01
CA ARG A 956 6.51 -62.19 -0.59
C ARG A 956 7.96 -62.48 -0.18
N ALA A 957 8.84 -61.48 -0.22
CA ALA A 957 10.24 -61.65 0.19
C ALA A 957 10.37 -62.08 1.66
N THR A 958 9.57 -61.48 2.56
CA THR A 958 9.53 -61.87 3.97
C THR A 958 9.02 -63.30 4.15
N LEU A 959 7.97 -63.71 3.41
CA LEU A 959 7.45 -65.07 3.44
C LEU A 959 8.47 -66.10 2.95
N GLN A 960 9.22 -65.78 1.89
CA GLN A 960 10.29 -66.64 1.36
C GLN A 960 11.40 -66.87 2.39
N ASP A 961 11.86 -65.81 3.09
CA ASP A 961 12.87 -65.98 4.14
C ASP A 961 12.33 -66.84 5.29
N TYR A 962 11.07 -66.63 5.69
CA TYR A 962 10.36 -67.47 6.66
C TYR A 962 10.39 -68.96 6.31
N MET A 963 10.09 -69.29 5.04
CA MET A 963 10.11 -70.67 4.54
C MET A 963 11.52 -71.28 4.56
N VAL A 964 12.55 -70.48 4.27
CA VAL A 964 13.95 -70.93 4.35
C VAL A 964 14.34 -71.26 5.79
N GLN A 965 13.92 -70.45 6.76
CA GLN A 965 14.21 -70.71 8.18
C GLN A 965 13.43 -71.93 8.72
N ALA A 966 12.17 -72.11 8.30
CA ALA A 966 11.33 -73.22 8.77
C ALA A 966 11.85 -74.62 8.38
N LYS A 967 12.60 -74.73 7.27
CA LYS A 967 13.14 -75.99 6.71
C LYS A 967 14.42 -76.52 7.40
N GLN A 968 15.01 -75.80 8.34
CA GLN A 968 16.30 -76.17 8.98
C GLN A 968 16.14 -77.16 10.16
N GLY A 969 17.21 -77.88 10.52
CA GLY A 969 17.19 -78.96 11.53
C GLY A 969 17.12 -78.45 12.98
N ASN A 970 16.63 -79.28 13.93
CA ASN A 970 16.39 -78.88 15.32
C ASN A 970 17.64 -78.38 16.09
N GLU A 971 18.84 -78.91 15.84
CA GLU A 971 20.09 -78.42 16.46
C GLU A 971 20.54 -77.07 15.89
N GLU A 972 20.28 -76.80 14.60
CA GLU A 972 20.61 -75.53 13.93
C GLU A 972 19.71 -74.39 14.42
N LYS A 973 18.45 -74.68 14.78
CA LYS A 973 17.47 -73.69 15.25
C LYS A 973 17.84 -73.01 16.57
N ALA A 974 18.60 -73.65 17.46
CA ALA A 974 19.01 -73.05 18.74
C ALA A 974 20.14 -72.03 18.58
N ALA A 975 21.20 -72.39 17.86
CA ALA A 975 22.32 -71.48 17.55
C ALA A 975 21.85 -70.27 16.71
N LYS A 976 20.89 -70.50 15.80
CA LYS A 976 20.32 -69.43 14.97
C LYS A 976 19.48 -68.44 15.77
N ARG A 977 18.70 -68.90 16.76
CA ARG A 977 17.94 -68.02 17.66
C ARG A 977 18.85 -67.06 18.42
N GLN A 978 19.99 -67.55 18.90
CA GLN A 978 20.98 -66.70 19.55
C GLN A 978 21.55 -65.67 18.57
N LYS A 979 21.91 -66.10 17.35
CA LYS A 979 22.41 -65.19 16.30
C LYS A 979 21.38 -64.09 15.93
N LEU A 980 20.10 -64.44 15.76
CA LEU A 980 19.05 -63.46 15.47
C LEU A 980 18.84 -62.48 16.63
N GLY A 981 18.93 -62.96 17.87
CA GLY A 981 18.90 -62.09 19.06
C GLY A 981 20.07 -61.10 19.09
N ASP A 982 21.28 -61.54 18.75
CA ASP A 982 22.46 -60.67 18.65
C ASP A 982 22.33 -59.65 17.50
N GLU A 983 21.80 -60.07 16.35
CA GLU A 983 21.52 -59.20 15.19
C GLU A 983 20.45 -58.15 15.53
N GLN A 984 19.35 -58.55 16.20
CA GLN A 984 18.29 -57.63 16.67
C GLN A 984 18.84 -56.61 17.67
N ALA A 985 19.65 -57.04 18.63
CA ALA A 985 20.28 -56.14 19.61
C ALA A 985 21.21 -55.11 18.95
N ARG A 986 21.95 -55.51 17.91
CA ARG A 986 22.80 -54.59 17.12
C ARG A 986 21.96 -53.56 16.34
N ILE A 987 20.86 -53.99 15.73
CA ILE A 987 19.95 -53.08 15.02
C ILE A 987 19.29 -52.09 15.99
N GLN A 988 18.83 -52.56 17.16
CA GLN A 988 18.29 -51.67 18.19
C GLN A 988 19.33 -50.65 18.66
N ALA A 989 20.57 -51.06 18.89
CA ALA A 989 21.65 -50.15 19.24
C ALA A 989 21.92 -49.11 18.12
N LEU A 990 21.87 -49.52 16.85
CA LEU A 990 22.01 -48.63 15.70
C LEU A 990 20.92 -47.54 15.70
N LEU A 991 19.65 -47.95 15.83
CA LEU A 991 18.51 -47.02 15.85
C LEU A 991 18.55 -46.06 17.05
N GLN A 992 19.04 -46.50 18.20
CA GLN A 992 19.20 -45.68 19.41
C GLN A 992 20.38 -44.69 19.33
N SER A 993 21.41 -45.00 18.53
CA SER A 993 22.63 -44.19 18.41
C SER A 993 22.54 -43.03 17.41
N SER A 994 21.35 -42.77 16.84
CA SER A 994 21.17 -41.79 15.77
C SER A 994 21.31 -40.34 16.26
N ASP A 995 22.45 -39.70 15.96
CA ASP A 995 22.71 -38.28 16.26
C ASP A 995 22.16 -37.35 15.15
N LEU A 996 21.52 -36.26 15.55
CA LEU A 996 20.94 -35.23 14.69
C LEU A 996 21.81 -33.97 14.56
N ALA A 997 23.00 -33.93 15.17
CA ALA A 997 23.87 -32.76 15.13
C ALA A 997 24.22 -32.29 13.71
N MET A 998 24.53 -33.23 12.80
CA MET A 998 24.83 -32.91 11.40
C MET A 998 23.60 -32.37 10.65
N ASP A 999 22.42 -32.95 10.88
CA ASP A 999 21.16 -32.50 10.27
C ASP A 999 20.82 -31.09 10.74
N ARG A 1000 21.01 -30.80 12.03
CA ARG A 1000 20.82 -29.48 12.62
C ARG A 1000 21.77 -28.44 12.01
N GLN A 1001 23.04 -28.80 11.81
CA GLN A 1001 24.01 -27.90 11.17
C GLN A 1001 23.65 -27.64 9.71
N ALA A 1002 23.26 -28.68 8.96
CA ALA A 1002 22.85 -28.56 7.57
C ALA A 1002 21.58 -27.70 7.44
N LEU A 1003 20.59 -27.88 8.32
CA LEU A 1003 19.38 -27.05 8.37
C LEU A 1003 19.73 -25.58 8.62
N LYS A 1004 20.61 -25.29 9.59
CA LYS A 1004 21.02 -23.91 9.88
C LYS A 1004 21.70 -23.26 8.67
N GLN A 1005 22.58 -23.99 7.98
CA GLN A 1005 23.26 -23.50 6.79
C GLN A 1005 22.28 -23.24 5.63
N GLU A 1006 21.35 -24.16 5.39
CA GLU A 1006 20.32 -24.03 4.35
C GLU A 1006 19.43 -22.80 4.60
N ILE A 1007 18.96 -22.61 5.84
CA ILE A 1007 18.13 -21.46 6.20
C ILE A 1007 18.90 -20.15 5.97
N ALA A 1008 20.16 -20.08 6.40
CA ALA A 1008 20.98 -18.88 6.23
C ALA A 1008 21.22 -18.54 4.75
N GLU A 1009 21.46 -19.55 3.91
CA GLU A 1009 21.62 -19.37 2.47
C GLU A 1009 20.33 -18.88 1.81
N LEU A 1010 19.19 -19.51 2.12
CA LEU A 1010 17.88 -19.09 1.60
C LEU A 1010 17.51 -17.67 2.04
N ALA A 1011 17.76 -17.34 3.32
CA ALA A 1011 17.50 -16.01 3.89
C ALA A 1011 18.38 -14.91 3.25
N TYR A 1012 19.63 -15.22 2.93
CA TYR A 1012 20.53 -14.29 2.23
C TYR A 1012 19.97 -13.85 0.87
N TYR A 1013 19.42 -14.78 0.09
CA TYR A 1013 18.85 -14.48 -1.23
C TYR A 1013 17.54 -13.68 -1.20
N ILE A 1014 16.80 -13.70 -0.08
CA ILE A 1014 15.56 -12.91 0.06
C ILE A 1014 15.87 -11.42 -0.12
N LYS A 1015 16.92 -10.92 0.53
CA LYS A 1015 17.30 -9.51 0.47
C LYS A 1015 17.61 -9.04 -0.95
N GLN A 1016 18.30 -9.88 -1.72
CA GLN A 1016 18.62 -9.59 -3.12
C GLN A 1016 17.35 -9.46 -3.97
N ARG A 1017 16.40 -10.41 -3.81
CA ARG A 1017 15.13 -10.38 -4.56
C ARG A 1017 14.28 -9.15 -4.22
N ILE A 1018 14.21 -8.77 -2.94
CA ILE A 1018 13.50 -7.56 -2.49
C ILE A 1018 14.13 -6.29 -3.08
N SER A 1019 15.46 -6.20 -3.11
CA SER A 1019 16.17 -5.06 -3.74
C SER A 1019 15.88 -4.99 -5.25
N PHE A 1020 15.88 -6.11 -5.98
CA PHE A 1020 15.57 -6.11 -7.41
C PHE A 1020 14.13 -5.65 -7.72
N ARG A 1021 13.13 -5.96 -6.87
CA ARG A 1021 11.74 -5.49 -7.03
C ARG A 1021 11.48 -4.09 -6.49
N MET A 1022 12.40 -3.49 -5.72
CA MET A 1022 12.20 -2.17 -5.11
C MET A 1022 11.85 -1.09 -6.15
N GLY A 1023 12.45 -1.19 -7.34
CA GLY A 1023 12.17 -0.28 -8.45
C GLY A 1023 10.72 -0.30 -8.91
N ASP A 1024 10.07 -1.47 -8.89
CA ASP A 1024 8.71 -1.63 -9.38
C ASP A 1024 7.69 -1.16 -8.34
N TRP A 1025 7.83 -1.55 -7.07
CA TRP A 1025 6.96 -1.03 -6.00
C TRP A 1025 7.05 0.48 -5.83
N PHE A 1026 8.26 1.03 -5.97
CA PHE A 1026 8.42 2.48 -5.89
C PHE A 1026 7.67 3.18 -7.01
N LYS A 1027 7.71 2.67 -8.24
CA LYS A 1027 6.95 3.24 -9.36
C LYS A 1027 5.45 3.15 -9.12
N GLU A 1028 4.98 2.02 -8.58
CA GLU A 1028 3.55 1.84 -8.31
C GLU A 1028 3.03 2.78 -7.23
N ALA A 1029 3.75 2.91 -6.11
CA ALA A 1029 3.34 3.76 -5.00
C ALA A 1029 3.52 5.26 -5.30
N PHE A 1030 4.59 5.64 -6.02
CA PHE A 1030 4.88 7.03 -6.41
C PHE A 1030 4.57 7.24 -7.88
N ASN A 1031 3.27 7.37 -8.19
CA ASN A 1031 2.74 7.61 -9.53
C ASN A 1031 2.11 9.02 -9.66
N PRO A 1032 1.92 9.55 -10.88
CA PRO A 1032 1.42 10.91 -11.09
C PRO A 1032 0.04 11.18 -10.47
N ALA A 1033 -0.84 10.19 -10.43
CA ALA A 1033 -2.18 10.33 -9.87
C ALA A 1033 -2.16 10.48 -8.33
N ALA A 1034 -1.24 9.78 -7.66
CA ALA A 1034 -1.11 9.82 -6.21
C ALA A 1034 -0.49 11.13 -5.69
N LEU A 1035 0.28 11.83 -6.53
CA LEU A 1035 1.00 13.06 -6.17
C LEU A 1035 0.45 14.32 -6.88
N ARG A 1036 -0.85 14.32 -7.21
CA ARG A 1036 -1.53 15.48 -7.80
C ARG A 1036 -1.65 16.65 -6.81
N ASP A 1037 -1.61 17.84 -7.37
CA ASP A 1037 -1.85 19.11 -6.67
C ASP A 1037 -3.34 19.49 -6.78
N ASP A 1038 -4.20 18.73 -6.09
CA ASP A 1038 -5.67 18.92 -6.08
C ASP A 1038 -6.15 19.68 -4.81
N GLY A 1039 -5.25 20.38 -4.12
CA GLY A 1039 -5.51 21.08 -2.86
C GLY A 1039 -5.32 20.21 -1.61
N ARG A 1040 -4.89 18.95 -1.75
CA ARG A 1040 -4.46 18.10 -0.64
C ARG A 1040 -3.07 18.51 -0.14
N ASP A 1041 -2.82 18.32 1.16
CA ASP A 1041 -1.49 18.51 1.73
C ASP A 1041 -0.50 17.52 1.09
N ILE A 1042 0.47 18.04 0.32
CA ILE A 1042 1.45 17.25 -0.41
C ILE A 1042 2.26 16.33 0.52
N ARG A 1043 2.44 16.71 1.79
CA ARG A 1043 3.09 15.85 2.79
C ARG A 1043 2.22 14.64 3.13
N GLN A 1044 0.91 14.81 3.22
CA GLN A 1044 0.00 13.68 3.42
C GLN A 1044 0.01 12.75 2.22
N ALA A 1045 -0.01 13.29 1.00
CA ALA A 1045 0.06 12.50 -0.23
C ALA A 1045 1.35 11.66 -0.30
N LEU A 1046 2.51 12.29 -0.09
CA LEU A 1046 3.80 11.61 -0.02
C LEU A 1046 3.85 10.55 1.08
N SER A 1047 3.25 10.83 2.24
CA SER A 1047 3.20 9.83 3.31
C SER A 1047 2.28 8.66 2.96
N GLY A 1048 1.21 8.90 2.21
CA GLY A 1048 0.34 7.88 1.64
C GLY A 1048 1.12 6.95 0.71
N CYS A 1049 1.85 7.53 -0.25
CA CYS A 1049 2.74 6.77 -1.15
C CYS A 1049 3.79 5.97 -0.37
N LEU A 1050 4.43 6.58 0.62
CA LEU A 1050 5.42 5.87 1.46
C LEU A 1050 4.77 4.70 2.20
N ARG A 1051 3.58 4.88 2.77
CA ARG A 1051 2.87 3.83 3.49
C ARG A 1051 2.50 2.67 2.56
N GLU A 1052 2.03 2.98 1.36
CA GLU A 1052 1.73 2.00 0.31
C GLU A 1052 2.99 1.21 -0.12
N LEU A 1053 4.12 1.90 -0.29
CA LEU A 1053 5.41 1.27 -0.57
C LEU A 1053 5.83 0.34 0.57
N LEU A 1054 5.78 0.81 1.82
CA LEU A 1054 6.16 0.02 2.99
C LEU A 1054 5.27 -1.22 3.15
N GLN A 1055 3.96 -1.07 2.92
CA GLN A 1055 3.01 -2.17 2.96
C GLN A 1055 3.31 -3.19 1.85
N SER A 1056 3.60 -2.73 0.63
CA SER A 1056 3.95 -3.61 -0.49
C SER A 1056 5.23 -4.40 -0.22
N VAL A 1057 6.28 -3.73 0.28
CA VAL A 1057 7.56 -4.38 0.65
C VAL A 1057 7.36 -5.34 1.83
N GLY A 1058 6.62 -4.92 2.85
CA GLY A 1058 6.33 -5.70 4.06
C GLY A 1058 5.52 -6.96 3.78
N PHE A 1059 4.51 -6.84 2.91
CA PHE A 1059 3.74 -7.96 2.40
C PHE A 1059 4.63 -8.93 1.64
N ASP A 1060 5.47 -8.43 0.73
CA ASP A 1060 6.28 -9.30 -0.12
C ASP A 1060 7.41 -10.01 0.64
N LEU A 1061 7.97 -9.36 1.67
CA LEU A 1061 8.85 -10.02 2.65
C LEU A 1061 8.18 -11.21 3.32
N ALA A 1062 6.94 -11.06 3.78
CA ALA A 1062 6.20 -12.15 4.41
C ALA A 1062 5.95 -13.29 3.41
N GLN A 1063 5.68 -12.98 2.14
CA GLN A 1063 5.53 -13.99 1.09
C GLN A 1063 6.84 -14.74 0.80
N GLU A 1064 7.97 -14.04 0.73
CA GLU A 1064 9.29 -14.65 0.57
C GLU A 1064 9.66 -15.57 1.76
N MET A 1065 9.23 -15.22 2.97
CA MET A 1065 9.37 -16.09 4.14
C MET A 1065 8.53 -17.35 4.02
N ARG A 1066 7.27 -17.25 3.57
CA ARG A 1066 6.40 -18.41 3.30
C ARG A 1066 6.98 -19.33 2.23
N ALA A 1067 7.49 -18.76 1.14
CA ALA A 1067 8.15 -19.54 0.09
C ALA A 1067 9.42 -20.25 0.62
N THR A 1068 10.18 -19.56 1.46
CA THR A 1068 11.39 -20.12 2.11
C THR A 1068 11.05 -21.25 3.07
N SER A 1069 9.98 -21.11 3.85
CA SER A 1069 9.41 -22.16 4.69
C SER A 1069 9.16 -23.46 3.89
N LEU A 1070 8.54 -23.37 2.71
CA LEU A 1070 8.31 -24.55 1.85
C LEU A 1070 9.60 -25.19 1.32
N ARG A 1071 10.60 -24.37 0.98
CA ARG A 1071 11.92 -24.87 0.54
C ARG A 1071 12.60 -25.66 1.66
N ILE A 1072 12.48 -25.19 2.90
CA ILE A 1072 12.97 -25.88 4.10
C ILE A 1072 12.22 -27.19 4.33
N GLU A 1073 10.89 -27.19 4.23
CA GLU A 1073 10.08 -28.43 4.34
C GLU A 1073 10.52 -29.49 3.33
N ARG A 1074 10.77 -29.10 2.08
CA ARG A 1074 11.27 -30.00 1.04
C ARG A 1074 12.68 -30.51 1.36
N PHE A 1075 13.58 -29.62 1.77
CA PHE A 1075 14.94 -29.99 2.18
C PHE A 1075 14.91 -31.03 3.31
N LEU A 1076 14.10 -30.80 4.35
CA LEU A 1076 13.96 -31.72 5.48
C LEU A 1076 13.31 -33.06 5.07
N THR A 1077 12.34 -33.03 4.16
CA THR A 1077 11.74 -34.25 3.60
C THR A 1077 12.79 -35.10 2.89
N ASN A 1078 13.64 -34.47 2.06
CA ASN A 1078 14.74 -35.15 1.39
C ASN A 1078 15.76 -35.70 2.41
N LYS A 1079 16.12 -34.92 3.44
CA LYS A 1079 17.02 -35.39 4.52
C LYS A 1079 16.47 -36.59 5.28
N ALA A 1080 15.18 -36.60 5.59
CA ALA A 1080 14.55 -37.74 6.24
C ALA A 1080 14.56 -38.99 5.33
N GLN A 1081 14.37 -38.81 4.02
CA GLN A 1081 14.46 -39.89 3.04
C GLN A 1081 15.89 -40.44 2.89
N ASP A 1082 16.90 -39.56 2.80
CA ASP A 1082 18.31 -39.95 2.79
C ASP A 1082 18.66 -40.76 4.05
N ARG A 1083 18.17 -40.32 5.21
CA ARG A 1083 18.40 -40.99 6.48
C ARG A 1083 17.72 -42.35 6.56
N PHE A 1084 16.47 -42.46 6.09
CA PHE A 1084 15.81 -43.76 5.93
C PHE A 1084 16.63 -44.70 5.05
N GLN A 1085 17.14 -44.23 3.91
CA GLN A 1085 17.91 -45.06 2.99
C GLN A 1085 19.25 -45.51 3.60
N LEU A 1086 19.92 -44.63 4.34
CA LEU A 1086 21.15 -44.96 5.06
C LEU A 1086 20.90 -46.04 6.12
N LEU A 1087 19.90 -45.85 6.99
CA LEU A 1087 19.52 -46.83 8.00
C LEU A 1087 19.09 -48.16 7.38
N ALA A 1088 18.32 -48.13 6.29
CA ALA A 1088 17.91 -49.32 5.57
C ALA A 1088 19.10 -50.12 5.03
N ASN A 1089 20.10 -49.43 4.46
CA ASN A 1089 21.31 -50.05 3.96
C ASN A 1089 22.15 -50.67 5.09
N GLU A 1090 22.28 -49.99 6.24
CA GLU A 1090 23.02 -50.50 7.41
C GLU A 1090 22.33 -51.69 8.05
N ILE A 1091 21.00 -51.66 8.19
CA ILE A 1091 20.19 -52.79 8.64
C ILE A 1091 20.37 -53.99 7.69
N GLY A 1092 20.33 -53.76 6.37
CA GLY A 1092 20.55 -54.80 5.36
C GLY A 1092 21.97 -55.41 5.40
N ARG A 1093 22.98 -54.68 5.92
CA ARG A 1093 24.33 -55.22 6.16
C ARG A 1093 24.39 -56.10 7.40
N ILE A 1094 23.59 -55.80 8.43
CA ILE A 1094 23.52 -56.61 9.66
C ILE A 1094 22.77 -57.91 9.37
N HIS A 1095 21.65 -57.85 8.64
CA HIS A 1095 20.85 -59.01 8.27
C HIS A 1095 20.42 -58.94 6.80
N GLN A 1096 20.93 -59.89 6.01
CA GLN A 1096 20.57 -60.03 4.60
C GLN A 1096 19.15 -60.60 4.46
N GLY A 1097 18.26 -59.90 3.75
CA GLY A 1097 16.89 -60.34 3.48
C GLY A 1097 15.80 -59.41 4.03
N ILE A 1098 16.13 -58.53 4.99
CA ILE A 1098 15.18 -57.53 5.49
C ILE A 1098 14.87 -56.50 4.39
N THR A 1099 13.58 -56.31 4.12
CA THR A 1099 13.11 -55.24 3.23
C THR A 1099 12.16 -54.33 4.00
N LEU A 1100 12.58 -53.08 4.20
CA LEU A 1100 11.82 -52.11 4.99
C LEU A 1100 10.71 -51.44 4.17
N SER A 1101 9.58 -51.19 4.83
CA SER A 1101 8.51 -50.37 4.27
C SER A 1101 8.84 -48.89 4.45
N LYS A 1102 8.61 -48.09 3.40
CA LYS A 1102 8.76 -46.62 3.48
C LYS A 1102 7.84 -46.11 4.58
N VAL A 1103 8.37 -45.27 5.45
CA VAL A 1103 7.61 -44.68 6.56
C VAL A 1103 6.90 -43.43 6.05
N GLU A 1104 5.59 -43.36 6.23
CA GLU A 1104 4.84 -42.13 6.02
C GLU A 1104 5.13 -41.19 7.19
N LEU A 1105 5.72 -40.03 6.88
CA LEU A 1105 6.01 -39.01 7.87
C LEU A 1105 4.82 -38.06 7.98
N PRO A 1106 4.50 -37.55 9.19
CA PRO A 1106 3.44 -36.58 9.38
C PRO A 1106 3.69 -35.32 8.53
N ALA A 1107 2.63 -34.61 8.12
CA ALA A 1107 2.77 -33.32 7.44
C ALA A 1107 3.39 -32.26 8.38
N PHE A 1108 4.09 -31.27 7.82
CA PHE A 1108 4.58 -30.14 8.61
C PHE A 1108 3.42 -29.24 9.04
N ALA A 1109 3.47 -28.75 10.28
CA ALA A 1109 2.63 -27.62 10.68
C ALA A 1109 3.04 -26.35 9.90
N THR A 1110 2.07 -25.50 9.61
CA THR A 1110 2.30 -24.25 8.85
C THR A 1110 2.74 -23.13 9.78
N LEU A 1111 3.90 -22.52 9.49
CA LEU A 1111 4.37 -21.35 10.22
C LEU A 1111 3.78 -20.06 9.61
N GLU A 1112 3.16 -19.22 10.45
CA GLU A 1112 2.63 -17.92 10.02
C GLU A 1112 3.67 -16.79 10.13
N PHE A 1113 3.64 -15.91 9.12
CA PHE A 1113 4.47 -14.71 9.04
C PHE A 1113 3.58 -13.47 8.97
N SER A 1114 3.81 -12.55 9.90
CA SER A 1114 3.23 -11.21 9.89
C SER A 1114 3.85 -10.34 8.81
N GLU A 1115 3.13 -9.33 8.34
CA GLU A 1115 3.68 -8.35 7.40
C GLU A 1115 4.91 -7.65 8.02
N GLY A 1116 5.93 -7.44 7.19
CA GLY A 1116 7.14 -6.73 7.61
C GLY A 1116 6.92 -5.22 7.70
N LEU A 1117 7.82 -4.53 8.38
CA LEU A 1117 7.95 -3.07 8.36
C LEU A 1117 6.79 -2.26 8.97
N GLU A 1118 5.76 -2.88 9.57
CA GLU A 1118 4.61 -2.17 10.18
C GLU A 1118 5.01 -1.16 11.28
N GLN A 1119 6.16 -1.35 11.92
CA GLN A 1119 6.65 -0.48 12.98
C GLN A 1119 7.34 0.80 12.44
N LEU A 1120 7.62 0.86 11.14
CA LEU A 1120 8.26 2.03 10.53
C LEU A 1120 7.24 3.13 10.31
N ASN A 1121 7.64 4.34 10.68
CA ASN A 1121 6.86 5.56 10.60
C ASN A 1121 7.60 6.62 9.76
N GLU A 1122 6.86 7.61 9.29
CA GLU A 1122 7.33 8.67 8.38
C GLU A 1122 8.58 9.40 8.89
N SER A 1123 8.77 9.46 10.21
CA SER A 1123 9.96 10.03 10.83
C SER A 1123 11.26 9.37 10.36
N HIS A 1124 11.23 8.07 10.03
CA HIS A 1124 12.39 7.34 9.55
C HIS A 1124 12.82 7.84 8.15
N PHE A 1125 11.85 8.30 7.35
CA PHE A 1125 12.04 8.65 5.94
C PHE A 1125 12.07 10.15 5.64
N LYS A 1126 12.15 11.02 6.67
CA LYS A 1126 12.17 12.48 6.49
C LYS A 1126 13.16 12.95 5.42
N LYS A 1127 14.37 12.38 5.41
CA LYS A 1127 15.42 12.71 4.44
C LYS A 1127 15.08 12.29 3.01
N ALA A 1128 14.38 11.17 2.84
CA ALA A 1128 13.94 10.72 1.52
C ALA A 1128 12.76 11.58 1.04
N LEU A 1129 11.80 11.87 1.91
CA LEU A 1129 10.63 12.69 1.61
C LEU A 1129 11.01 14.14 1.27
N SER A 1130 12.04 14.71 1.92
CA SER A 1130 12.56 16.06 1.60
C SER A 1130 13.21 16.18 0.22
N LEU A 1131 13.46 15.07 -0.48
CA LEU A 1131 13.96 15.12 -1.86
C LEU A 1131 12.85 15.47 -2.86
N TYR A 1132 11.58 15.34 -2.46
CA TYR A 1132 10.45 15.80 -3.26
C TYR A 1132 10.37 17.33 -3.22
N LYS A 1133 10.33 17.95 -4.40
CA LYS A 1133 10.08 19.39 -4.53
C LYS A 1133 8.70 19.67 -5.10
N ASN A 1134 8.41 19.07 -6.25
CA ASN A 1134 7.10 19.14 -6.91
C ASN A 1134 6.94 17.99 -7.89
N ALA A 1135 5.69 17.72 -8.31
CA ALA A 1135 5.35 16.59 -9.16
C ALA A 1135 6.14 16.60 -10.48
N LYS A 1136 6.28 17.77 -11.10
CA LYS A 1136 7.00 17.92 -12.38
C LYS A 1136 8.48 17.56 -12.25
N ALA A 1137 9.19 18.15 -11.29
CA ALA A 1137 10.60 17.83 -11.04
C ALA A 1137 10.80 16.37 -10.62
N PHE A 1138 9.85 15.81 -9.88
CA PHE A 1138 9.88 14.43 -9.47
C PHE A 1138 9.76 13.45 -10.65
N PHE A 1139 8.81 13.65 -11.57
CA PHE A 1139 8.58 12.72 -12.70
C PHE A 1139 9.45 13.01 -13.94
N GLU A 1140 9.83 14.26 -14.19
CA GLU A 1140 10.58 14.65 -15.40
C GLU A 1140 12.09 14.79 -15.16
N ARG A 1141 12.56 14.89 -13.91
CA ARG A 1141 13.99 14.93 -13.56
C ARG A 1141 14.42 13.67 -12.80
N ASP A 1142 15.73 13.53 -12.60
CA ASP A 1142 16.37 12.43 -11.84
C ASP A 1142 15.95 12.32 -10.35
N GLU A 1143 15.01 13.15 -9.85
CA GLU A 1143 14.60 13.18 -8.43
C GLU A 1143 13.86 11.89 -8.00
N LYS A 1144 13.04 11.28 -8.88
CA LYS A 1144 12.43 9.96 -8.67
C LYS A 1144 13.49 8.91 -8.30
N ARG A 1145 14.61 8.91 -9.04
CA ARG A 1145 15.71 7.96 -8.85
C ARG A 1145 16.43 8.20 -7.52
N LEU A 1146 16.72 9.45 -7.17
CA LEU A 1146 17.41 9.81 -5.94
C LEU A 1146 16.59 9.47 -4.70
N MET A 1147 15.28 9.75 -4.71
CA MET A 1147 14.39 9.38 -3.61
C MET A 1147 14.34 7.87 -3.43
N ARG A 1148 14.16 7.12 -4.51
CA ARG A 1148 14.16 5.65 -4.47
C ARG A 1148 15.44 5.10 -3.85
N GLU A 1149 16.61 5.58 -4.29
CA GLU A 1149 17.91 5.14 -3.76
C GLU A 1149 18.07 5.44 -2.26
N GLU A 1150 17.55 6.59 -1.80
CA GLU A 1150 17.59 6.95 -0.38
C GLU A 1150 16.60 6.11 0.46
N ILE A 1151 15.38 5.84 -0.03
CA ILE A 1151 14.43 4.94 0.63
C ILE A 1151 15.02 3.52 0.70
N GLU A 1152 15.55 3.00 -0.41
CA GLU A 1152 16.15 1.67 -0.46
C GLU A 1152 17.29 1.54 0.56
N LYS A 1153 18.16 2.55 0.64
CA LYS A 1153 19.24 2.61 1.63
C LYS A 1153 18.72 2.57 3.07
N GLN A 1154 17.65 3.30 3.37
CA GLN A 1154 17.05 3.31 4.71
C GLN A 1154 16.33 2.00 5.04
N LEU A 1155 15.78 1.32 4.04
CA LEU A 1155 15.12 0.03 4.20
C LEU A 1155 16.07 -1.16 4.38
N GLN A 1156 17.35 -1.05 4.00
CA GLN A 1156 18.32 -2.14 4.14
C GLN A 1156 18.39 -2.72 5.56
N GLN A 1157 18.41 -1.85 6.58
CA GLN A 1157 18.52 -2.27 7.98
C GLN A 1157 17.21 -2.88 8.50
N PRO A 1158 16.03 -2.24 8.36
CA PRO A 1158 14.75 -2.86 8.74
C PRO A 1158 14.47 -4.19 8.03
N ILE A 1159 14.77 -4.29 6.73
CA ILE A 1159 14.67 -5.55 5.98
C ILE A 1159 15.60 -6.60 6.58
N HIS A 1160 16.84 -6.22 6.91
CA HIS A 1160 17.78 -7.14 7.55
C HIS A 1160 17.27 -7.65 8.90
N GLU A 1161 16.74 -6.77 9.74
CA GLU A 1161 16.21 -7.11 11.05
C GLU A 1161 15.03 -8.10 10.94
N TYR A 1162 14.06 -7.80 10.07
CA TYR A 1162 12.92 -8.68 9.81
C TYR A 1162 13.37 -10.06 9.30
N VAL A 1163 14.31 -10.10 8.35
CA VAL A 1163 14.82 -11.37 7.81
C VAL A 1163 15.55 -12.17 8.89
N SER A 1164 16.41 -11.53 9.70
CA SER A 1164 17.17 -12.20 10.76
C SER A 1164 16.28 -12.75 11.88
N GLU A 1165 15.24 -12.00 12.26
CA GLU A 1165 14.26 -12.47 13.26
C GLU A 1165 13.53 -13.72 12.75
N ASN A 1166 13.07 -13.70 11.50
CA ASN A 1166 12.37 -14.83 10.91
C ASN A 1166 13.31 -16.00 10.60
N GLU A 1167 14.60 -15.78 10.32
CA GLU A 1167 15.63 -16.83 10.23
C GLU A 1167 15.72 -17.64 11.53
N ALA A 1168 15.75 -16.94 12.67
CA ALA A 1168 15.78 -17.57 13.99
C ALA A 1168 14.48 -18.35 14.29
N ARG A 1169 13.32 -17.77 13.94
CA ARG A 1169 12.01 -18.44 14.09
C ARG A 1169 11.92 -19.69 13.24
N LEU A 1170 12.33 -19.61 11.97
CA LEU A 1170 12.38 -20.74 11.04
C LEU A 1170 13.25 -21.86 11.60
N PHE A 1171 14.46 -21.54 12.06
CA PHE A 1171 15.37 -22.54 12.61
C PHE A 1171 14.80 -23.22 13.86
N ALA A 1172 14.27 -22.44 14.81
CA ALA A 1172 13.69 -22.99 16.04
C ALA A 1172 12.52 -23.93 15.74
N PHE A 1173 11.59 -23.49 14.89
CA PHE A 1173 10.41 -24.27 14.51
C PHE A 1173 10.77 -25.54 13.74
N TYR A 1174 11.58 -25.42 12.69
CA TYR A 1174 11.88 -26.56 11.82
C TYR A 1174 12.88 -27.54 12.43
N GLN A 1175 13.71 -27.11 13.38
CA GLN A 1175 14.52 -28.04 14.15
C GLN A 1175 13.62 -28.96 14.99
N GLU A 1176 12.65 -28.40 15.71
CA GLU A 1176 11.73 -29.17 16.55
C GLU A 1176 10.85 -30.11 15.71
N GLU A 1177 10.31 -29.62 14.59
CA GLU A 1177 9.50 -30.44 13.68
C GLU A 1177 10.33 -31.56 13.03
N HIS A 1178 11.59 -31.29 12.65
CA HIS A 1178 12.47 -32.34 12.13
C HIS A 1178 12.80 -33.39 13.19
N GLU A 1179 13.10 -32.98 14.42
CA GLU A 1179 13.34 -33.89 15.53
C GLU A 1179 12.13 -34.81 15.75
N LYS A 1180 10.90 -34.27 15.81
CA LYS A 1180 9.68 -35.07 15.92
C LYS A 1180 9.53 -36.07 14.78
N ARG A 1181 9.79 -35.64 13.54
CA ARG A 1181 9.71 -36.52 12.35
C ARG A 1181 10.74 -37.63 12.37
N ILE A 1182 11.98 -37.36 12.77
CA ILE A 1182 13.00 -38.41 12.88
C ILE A 1182 12.69 -39.36 14.04
N HIS A 1183 12.17 -38.88 15.17
CA HIS A 1183 11.69 -39.76 16.23
C HIS A 1183 10.56 -40.68 15.72
N HIS A 1184 9.62 -40.14 14.93
CA HIS A 1184 8.57 -40.95 14.31
C HIS A 1184 9.14 -41.98 13.33
N LEU A 1185 10.12 -41.58 12.51
CA LEU A 1185 10.84 -42.47 11.58
C LEU A 1185 11.52 -43.62 12.33
N LEU A 1186 12.31 -43.31 13.37
CA LEU A 1186 13.05 -44.29 14.16
C LEU A 1186 12.10 -45.22 14.93
N TYR A 1187 11.04 -44.67 15.52
CA TYR A 1187 10.01 -45.46 16.19
C TYR A 1187 9.31 -46.43 15.21
N ALA A 1188 8.91 -45.92 14.04
CA ALA A 1188 8.29 -46.75 13.02
C ALA A 1188 9.24 -47.85 12.56
N LEU A 1189 10.52 -47.54 12.27
CA LEU A 1189 11.55 -48.52 11.92
C LEU A 1189 11.76 -49.55 13.02
N GLN A 1190 11.78 -49.14 14.29
CA GLN A 1190 11.93 -50.05 15.42
C GLN A 1190 10.74 -51.02 15.50
N GLN A 1191 9.51 -50.54 15.35
CA GLN A 1191 8.33 -51.41 15.25
C GLN A 1191 8.45 -52.39 14.07
N GLN A 1192 8.95 -51.92 12.91
CA GLN A 1192 9.17 -52.81 11.76
C GLN A 1192 10.14 -53.95 12.08
N MET A 1193 11.18 -53.66 12.83
CA MET A 1193 12.22 -54.63 13.21
C MET A 1193 11.73 -55.59 14.29
N ASP A 1194 11.08 -55.08 15.32
CA ASP A 1194 10.55 -55.91 16.40
C ASP A 1194 9.51 -56.91 15.85
N ASP A 1195 8.63 -56.48 14.94
CA ASP A 1195 7.67 -57.36 14.26
C ASP A 1195 8.37 -58.43 13.41
N TYR A 1196 9.37 -58.04 12.61
CA TYR A 1196 10.11 -58.95 11.74
C TYR A 1196 10.84 -60.06 12.53
N PHE A 1197 11.57 -59.67 13.57
CA PHE A 1197 12.32 -60.63 14.41
C PHE A 1197 11.39 -61.47 15.29
N ALA A 1198 10.31 -60.91 15.85
CA ALA A 1198 9.30 -61.67 16.57
C ALA A 1198 8.70 -62.75 15.68
N GLY A 1199 8.46 -62.41 14.42
CA GLY A 1199 8.07 -63.36 13.41
C GLY A 1199 9.07 -64.51 13.23
N LEU A 1200 10.31 -64.20 12.88
CA LEU A 1200 11.35 -65.22 12.65
C LEU A 1200 11.55 -66.14 13.87
N MET A 1201 11.47 -65.58 15.08
CA MET A 1201 11.58 -66.34 16.33
C MET A 1201 10.40 -67.32 16.51
N THR A 1202 9.20 -66.92 16.09
CA THR A 1202 8.01 -67.80 16.07
C THR A 1202 8.18 -68.93 15.06
N ALA A 1203 8.69 -68.64 13.86
CA ALA A 1203 8.98 -69.65 12.83
C ALA A 1203 10.03 -70.69 13.27
N LEU A 1204 10.93 -70.32 14.17
CA LEU A 1204 11.94 -71.21 14.75
C LEU A 1204 11.44 -72.03 15.96
N THR A 1205 10.26 -71.72 16.50
CA THR A 1205 9.68 -72.37 17.69
C THR A 1205 8.46 -73.24 17.40
N GLU A 1206 7.60 -72.87 16.45
CA GLU A 1206 6.41 -73.63 16.08
C GLU A 1206 6.68 -74.69 14.99
N GLN A 1207 5.86 -75.76 14.95
CA GLN A 1207 5.79 -76.66 13.79
C GLN A 1207 5.04 -75.94 12.66
N VAL A 1208 5.75 -75.10 11.92
CA VAL A 1208 5.20 -74.39 10.77
C VAL A 1208 5.01 -75.36 9.60
N ASP A 1209 3.79 -75.42 9.05
CA ASP A 1209 3.49 -76.19 7.84
C ASP A 1209 4.12 -75.52 6.61
N VAL A 1210 5.32 -75.99 6.27
CA VAL A 1210 6.13 -75.50 5.14
C VAL A 1210 5.42 -75.71 3.80
N GLU A 1211 4.56 -76.72 3.68
CA GLU A 1211 3.80 -77.00 2.45
C GLU A 1211 2.68 -75.97 2.27
N HIS A 1212 2.00 -75.61 3.36
CA HIS A 1212 1.02 -74.53 3.37
C HIS A 1212 1.65 -73.17 3.02
N LEU A 1213 2.78 -72.82 3.63
CA LEU A 1213 3.50 -71.58 3.29
C LEU A 1213 3.93 -71.53 1.82
N GLY A 1214 4.36 -72.67 1.25
CA GLY A 1214 4.70 -72.75 -0.16
C GLY A 1214 3.52 -72.48 -1.10
N LYS A 1215 2.32 -72.97 -0.74
CA LYS A 1215 1.09 -72.67 -1.50
C LYS A 1215 0.72 -71.19 -1.42
N VAL A 1216 0.86 -70.57 -0.25
CA VAL A 1216 0.60 -69.14 -0.06
C VAL A 1216 1.59 -68.28 -0.85
N GLU A 1217 2.88 -68.65 -0.88
CA GLU A 1217 3.90 -67.94 -1.66
C GLU A 1217 3.63 -68.01 -3.18
N GLU A 1218 3.26 -69.18 -3.69
CA GLU A 1218 2.91 -69.37 -5.10
C GLU A 1218 1.68 -68.53 -5.49
N GLN A 1219 0.68 -68.47 -4.61
CA GLN A 1219 -0.51 -67.62 -4.78
C GLN A 1219 -0.16 -66.12 -4.73
N LEU A 1220 0.68 -65.67 -3.80
CA LEU A 1220 1.15 -64.27 -3.75
C LEU A 1220 1.98 -63.91 -4.99
N SER A 1221 2.77 -64.85 -5.52
CA SER A 1221 3.55 -64.68 -6.74
C SER A 1221 2.65 -64.46 -7.96
N ALA A 1222 1.48 -65.11 -8.01
CA ALA A 1222 0.50 -64.93 -9.08
C ALA A 1222 -0.21 -63.56 -9.05
N LEU A 1223 -0.25 -62.89 -7.88
CA LEU A 1223 -0.81 -61.54 -7.72
C LEU A 1223 0.16 -60.43 -8.17
N LEU A 1224 1.45 -60.74 -8.31
CA LEU A 1224 2.42 -59.76 -8.81
C LEU A 1224 2.31 -59.63 -10.33
N PRO A 1225 2.41 -58.40 -10.88
CA PRO A 1225 2.44 -58.21 -12.32
C PRO A 1225 3.65 -58.93 -12.94
N GLN A 1226 3.42 -59.75 -13.96
CA GLN A 1226 4.47 -60.46 -14.70
C GLN A 1226 5.22 -59.45 -15.59
N ASN A 1227 6.43 -59.05 -15.16
CA ASN A 1227 7.37 -58.16 -15.86
C ASN A 1227 6.74 -56.94 -16.59
N GLU A 1228 6.69 -55.80 -15.91
CA GLU A 1228 7.01 -54.49 -16.51
C GLU A 1228 8.47 -54.15 -16.17
#